data_AF-A0A968WCC9-F1
#
_entry.id   AF-A0A968WCC9-F1
#
_cell.length_a   1.000
_cell.length_b   1.000
_cell.length_c   1.000
_cell.angle_alpha   90.00
_cell.angle_beta   90.00
_cell.angle_gamma   90.00
#
_symmetry.space_group_name_H-M   'P 1'
#
loop_
_entity.id
_entity.type
_entity.pdbx_description
1 polymer ?
#
loop_
_entity_poly.entity_id
_entity_poly.type
_entity_poly.pdbx_seq_one_letter_code
_entity_poly.pdbx_strand_id
1 'polypeptide(L)'
;MLVQTGQSQFQANEPILLDNPSIFWVVHSGSTALFAARVQDGVVIGTRRYLFSLAEGQVICGGVYQEYQLFIVPIGEAQLVQYNIQSFSELIANQNDLAISWTENCLQQFGNIISESTLQVPKLVNSWVKPSQQSQFSLNSGEIIQISEDRIYWIKIKQGTVRYLGCDELILTNSTQVFPICSSTWLEVVDEVQFSIVKTSELSKVDLIEGLAFVYEQLLHLVPLLNHLEALEESKRLELRQQLNNQMTTKALTELASPLNSQIEDFVDQNESLLVAAGAVGKAMGVKICPTLNSEDLQQLKEPLEAIARASRLRIRRVVLRDNWWENDCGPLVAYAINDNTSDDENSIFCSQRPVALLPVSAGNYELFDPIEQKRQRVTESVAENLAPFAYVFYRSLPDKVITIWDLLRFAFKGKQTDILMILFTGVGVMLLGMLTPIATGIIISNAIPNQDTSLLIQLGLGLFVATFAAALLQVAQGFAILRIEASTDVTTQSAVWDRLLKEPVSFFRKYTIGDLQSRVFAISAIRRQLSGRVIVNLISSFFSLFFFGQLVYYSWFIALIAAGVALITFVLTTFFGVILFDKSRPILECEGELFGQTVQLINGISKLHIAGAQERAFASWCKNYTRQTKLENEKKR
;
A
#
# COMPACT_ATOMS: atom_id res chain seq x y z
N MET A 1 56.64 14.34 -13.57
CA MET A 1 55.98 13.08 -13.15
C MET A 1 55.13 13.41 -11.93
N LEU A 2 53.86 12.99 -11.90
CA LEU A 2 53.05 13.09 -10.69
C LEU A 2 53.74 12.29 -9.57
N VAL A 3 54.09 12.94 -8.46
CA VAL A 3 54.57 12.21 -7.27
C VAL A 3 53.33 11.61 -6.61
N GLN A 4 53.05 10.35 -6.91
CA GLN A 4 51.99 9.58 -6.26
C GLN A 4 52.36 9.38 -4.78
N THR A 5 51.51 9.85 -3.87
CA THR A 5 51.71 9.61 -2.43
C THR A 5 51.15 8.27 -1.98
N GLY A 6 50.23 7.67 -2.74
CA GLY A 6 49.71 6.31 -2.55
C GLY A 6 48.52 5.98 -3.46
N GLN A 7 48.31 4.69 -3.74
CA GLN A 7 47.12 4.16 -4.42
C GLN A 7 46.45 3.17 -3.47
N SER A 8 45.13 3.30 -3.28
CA SER A 8 44.37 2.45 -2.35
C SER A 8 43.05 2.01 -2.98
N GLN A 9 42.74 0.72 -2.84
CA GLN A 9 41.50 0.12 -3.31
C GLN A 9 40.54 0.00 -2.12
N PHE A 10 39.33 0.54 -2.28
CA PHE A 10 38.33 0.58 -1.21
C PHE A 10 37.10 -0.24 -1.57
N GLN A 11 36.52 -0.92 -0.57
CA GLN A 11 35.29 -1.66 -0.74
C GLN A 11 34.07 -0.74 -0.65
N ALA A 12 32.95 -1.20 -1.20
CA ALA A 12 31.71 -0.44 -1.21
C ALA A 12 31.28 -0.06 0.23
N ASN A 13 30.85 1.19 0.39
CA ASN A 13 30.25 1.72 1.62
C ASN A 13 31.21 1.94 2.83
N GLU A 14 32.53 1.93 2.62
CA GLU A 14 33.51 2.38 3.61
C GLU A 14 33.70 3.91 3.52
N PRO A 15 33.31 4.70 4.55
CA PRO A 15 33.48 6.15 4.52
C PRO A 15 34.94 6.53 4.74
N ILE A 16 35.46 7.40 3.88
CA ILE A 16 36.82 7.94 3.96
C ILE A 16 36.72 9.42 4.29
N LEU A 17 37.19 9.81 5.47
CA LEU A 17 37.25 11.19 5.91
C LEU A 17 38.35 11.94 5.14
N LEU A 18 38.04 13.13 4.64
CA LEU A 18 38.95 13.97 3.87
C LEU A 18 39.57 15.05 4.77
N ASP A 19 40.37 14.63 5.74
CA ASP A 19 40.86 15.50 6.83
C ASP A 19 42.01 16.43 6.42
N ASN A 20 42.73 16.11 5.35
CA ASN A 20 43.94 16.82 4.97
C ASN A 20 43.72 17.70 3.71
N PRO A 21 43.69 19.04 3.84
CA PRO A 21 43.52 19.96 2.71
C PRO A 21 44.74 20.00 1.77
N SER A 22 45.84 19.34 2.13
CA SER A 22 47.03 19.23 1.28
C SER A 22 47.00 18.03 0.31
N ILE A 23 45.96 17.20 0.36
CA ILE A 23 45.83 15.99 -0.44
C ILE A 23 44.60 16.08 -1.35
N PHE A 24 44.83 15.87 -2.64
CA PHE A 24 43.79 15.62 -3.63
C PHE A 24 43.57 14.13 -3.82
N TRP A 25 42.31 13.75 -3.89
CA TRP A 25 41.89 12.40 -4.20
C TRP A 25 41.32 12.38 -5.62
N VAL A 26 41.79 11.43 -6.43
CA VAL A 26 41.33 11.25 -7.81
C VAL A 26 40.74 9.85 -7.92
N VAL A 27 39.54 9.78 -8.50
CA VAL A 27 38.88 8.51 -8.78
C VAL A 27 39.51 7.91 -10.04
N HIS A 28 40.29 6.85 -9.89
CA HIS A 28 40.96 6.18 -11.01
C HIS A 28 40.10 5.10 -11.66
N SER A 29 39.23 4.44 -10.89
CA SER A 29 38.19 3.54 -11.41
C SER A 29 37.05 3.43 -10.39
N GLY A 30 35.82 3.25 -10.88
CA GLY A 30 34.60 3.17 -10.07
C GLY A 30 33.93 4.53 -9.83
N SER A 31 32.98 4.58 -8.88
CA SER A 31 32.27 5.80 -8.50
C SER A 31 32.17 5.97 -6.99
N THR A 32 32.27 7.21 -6.52
CA THR A 32 32.19 7.55 -5.10
C THR A 32 31.18 8.67 -4.87
N ALA A 33 30.47 8.65 -3.76
CA ALA A 33 29.55 9.71 -3.37
C ALA A 33 30.19 10.59 -2.30
N LEU A 34 30.15 11.91 -2.48
CA LEU A 34 30.61 12.89 -1.51
C LEU A 34 29.47 13.26 -0.55
N PHE A 35 29.80 13.28 0.73
CA PHE A 35 28.92 13.72 1.80
C PHE A 35 29.60 14.76 2.69
N ALA A 36 28.78 15.59 3.32
CA ALA A 36 29.17 16.47 4.43
C ALA A 36 28.40 16.08 5.69
N ALA A 37 29.09 16.00 6.82
CA ALA A 37 28.46 15.77 8.12
C ALA A 37 29.32 16.34 9.25
N ARG A 38 28.75 16.42 10.46
CA ARG A 38 29.53 16.70 11.65
C ARG A 38 30.37 15.49 12.02
N VAL A 39 31.62 15.71 12.40
CA VAL A 39 32.54 14.66 12.85
C VAL A 39 33.12 15.05 14.19
N GLN A 40 32.99 14.17 15.17
CA GLN A 40 33.58 14.31 16.50
C GLN A 40 34.40 13.05 16.78
N ASP A 41 35.66 13.22 17.18
CA ASP A 41 36.61 12.12 17.45
C ASP A 41 36.73 11.10 16.29
N GLY A 42 36.65 11.56 15.04
CA GLY A 42 36.75 10.71 13.84
C GLY A 42 35.50 9.89 13.52
N VAL A 43 34.38 10.12 14.24
CA VAL A 43 33.10 9.47 13.98
C VAL A 43 32.09 10.48 13.44
N VAL A 44 31.42 10.12 12.33
CA VAL A 44 30.36 10.94 11.74
C VAL A 44 29.12 10.94 12.65
N ILE A 45 28.77 12.11 13.19
CA ILE A 45 27.61 12.33 14.07
C ILE A 45 26.54 13.14 13.33
N GLY A 46 25.30 12.66 13.40
CA GLY A 46 24.14 13.34 12.83
C GLY A 46 23.83 12.96 11.38
N THR A 47 23.06 13.81 10.69
CA THR A 47 22.59 13.58 9.32
C THR A 47 23.70 13.80 8.31
N ARG A 48 23.93 12.79 7.46
CA ARG A 48 24.86 12.88 6.33
C ARG A 48 24.16 13.61 5.18
N ARG A 49 24.66 14.79 4.81
CA ARG A 49 24.16 15.53 3.65
C ARG A 49 24.88 15.02 2.41
N TYR A 50 24.14 14.44 1.48
CA TYR A 50 24.66 14.11 0.16
C TYR A 50 24.96 15.41 -0.61
N LEU A 51 26.13 15.47 -1.24
CA LEU A 51 26.52 16.60 -2.08
C LEU A 51 26.42 16.22 -3.56
N PHE A 52 27.24 15.27 -4.03
CA PHE A 52 27.25 14.79 -5.42
C PHE A 52 28.04 13.48 -5.55
N SER A 53 27.95 12.84 -6.71
CA SER A 53 28.70 11.62 -7.05
C SER A 53 29.86 11.94 -7.98
N LEU A 54 31.04 11.44 -7.63
CA LEU A 54 32.28 11.48 -8.39
C LEU A 54 32.42 10.24 -9.28
N ALA A 55 32.65 10.45 -10.57
CA ALA A 55 32.96 9.42 -11.57
C ALA A 55 34.47 9.30 -11.83
N GLU A 56 34.88 8.31 -12.63
CA GLU A 56 36.27 8.12 -13.06
C GLU A 56 36.85 9.40 -13.68
N GLY A 57 38.07 9.77 -13.26
CA GLY A 57 38.75 10.97 -13.70
C GLY A 57 38.31 12.26 -12.99
N GLN A 58 37.45 12.19 -11.98
CA GLN A 58 37.06 13.35 -11.17
C GLN A 58 37.91 13.47 -9.90
N VAL A 59 38.05 14.70 -9.43
CA VAL A 59 38.99 15.08 -8.37
C VAL A 59 38.25 15.73 -7.22
N ILE A 60 38.72 15.48 -6.01
CA ILE A 60 38.21 16.14 -4.81
C ILE A 60 39.33 16.48 -3.84
N CYS A 61 39.24 17.65 -3.22
CA CYS A 61 40.10 18.03 -2.12
C CYS A 61 39.42 17.77 -0.77
N GLY A 62 40.23 17.49 0.24
CA GLY A 62 39.76 17.51 1.62
C GLY A 62 39.57 18.91 2.16
N GLY A 63 38.65 19.04 3.10
CA GLY A 63 38.31 20.29 3.74
C GLY A 63 37.67 20.02 5.09
N VAL A 64 38.11 20.78 6.09
CA VAL A 64 37.56 20.75 7.45
C VAL A 64 37.21 22.18 7.83
N TYR A 65 35.98 22.39 8.29
CA TYR A 65 35.54 23.67 8.80
C TYR A 65 34.74 23.44 10.09
N GLN A 66 35.28 23.93 11.21
CA GLN A 66 34.74 23.69 12.54
C GLN A 66 34.52 22.19 12.81
N GLU A 67 33.28 21.76 13.10
CA GLU A 67 32.89 20.37 13.32
C GLU A 67 32.45 19.64 12.03
N TYR A 68 32.34 20.34 10.90
CA TYR A 68 31.89 19.74 9.63
C TYR A 68 33.07 19.30 8.77
N GLN A 69 32.98 18.07 8.26
CA GLN A 69 33.99 17.46 7.42
C GLN A 69 33.38 16.83 6.18
N LEU A 70 34.13 16.89 5.08
CA LEU A 70 33.82 16.16 3.85
C LEU A 70 34.32 14.73 3.96
N PHE A 71 33.51 13.79 3.48
CA PHE A 71 33.91 12.39 3.38
C PHE A 71 33.30 11.75 2.14
N ILE A 72 34.03 10.82 1.54
CA ILE A 72 33.60 10.07 0.36
C ILE A 72 33.21 8.66 0.76
N VAL A 73 32.19 8.13 0.09
CA VAL A 73 31.70 6.76 0.26
C VAL A 73 31.67 6.09 -1.11
N PRO A 74 32.46 5.03 -1.34
CA PRO A 74 32.41 4.27 -2.58
C PRO A 74 31.03 3.64 -2.80
N ILE A 75 30.44 3.83 -3.98
CA ILE A 75 29.13 3.24 -4.35
C ILE A 75 29.32 1.76 -4.74
N GLY A 76 30.52 1.39 -5.19
CA GLY A 76 30.98 0.02 -5.49
C GLY A 76 32.46 -0.15 -5.14
N GLU A 77 33.16 -1.08 -5.78
CA GLU A 77 34.63 -1.11 -5.71
C GLU A 77 35.22 0.09 -6.45
N ALA A 78 36.01 0.90 -5.75
CA ALA A 78 36.63 2.09 -6.33
C ALA A 78 38.13 2.14 -6.01
N GLN A 79 38.93 2.54 -7.00
CA GLN A 79 40.35 2.82 -6.81
C GLN A 79 40.55 4.33 -6.73
N LEU A 80 41.13 4.77 -5.62
CA LEU A 80 41.43 6.17 -5.37
C LEU A 80 42.96 6.38 -5.32
N VAL A 81 43.42 7.45 -5.96
CA VAL A 81 44.82 7.86 -5.97
C VAL A 81 44.96 9.18 -5.26
N GLN A 82 45.96 9.27 -4.36
CA GLN A 82 46.28 10.49 -3.64
C GLN A 82 47.40 11.26 -4.35
N TYR A 83 47.21 12.57 -4.48
CA TYR A 83 48.21 13.51 -4.98
C TYR A 83 48.40 14.67 -4.00
N ASN A 84 49.64 15.15 -3.90
CA ASN A 84 49.95 16.34 -3.10
C ASN A 84 49.56 17.62 -3.87
N ILE A 85 48.88 18.55 -3.19
CA ILE A 85 48.48 19.87 -3.71
C ILE A 85 49.65 20.67 -4.30
N GLN A 86 50.86 20.53 -3.76
CA GLN A 86 52.06 21.23 -4.24
C GLN A 86 52.56 20.70 -5.59
N SER A 87 52.45 19.39 -5.81
CA SER A 87 52.79 18.76 -7.10
C SER A 87 51.70 18.98 -8.15
N PHE A 88 50.45 19.09 -7.70
CA PHE A 88 49.31 19.35 -8.58
C PHE A 88 49.30 20.80 -9.09
N SER A 89 49.58 21.77 -8.22
CA SER A 89 49.70 23.19 -8.59
C SER A 89 50.88 23.47 -9.55
N GLU A 90 51.96 22.66 -9.49
CA GLU A 90 53.04 22.70 -10.49
C GLU A 90 52.61 22.22 -11.88
N LEU A 91 51.65 21.30 -11.98
CA LEU A 91 51.16 20.83 -13.28
C LEU A 91 50.25 21.86 -13.95
N ILE A 92 49.48 22.62 -13.17
CA ILE A 92 48.66 23.73 -13.67
C ILE A 92 49.56 24.89 -14.11
N ALA A 93 50.60 25.22 -13.35
CA ALA A 93 51.60 26.23 -13.74
C ALA A 93 52.36 25.86 -15.03
N ASN A 94 52.53 24.56 -15.30
CA ASN A 94 53.11 24.03 -16.54
C ASN A 94 52.09 23.86 -17.69
N GLN A 95 50.88 24.43 -17.57
CA GLN A 95 49.81 24.38 -18.59
C GLN A 95 49.40 22.96 -19.00
N ASN A 96 49.29 22.04 -18.03
CA ASN A 96 48.78 20.70 -18.32
C ASN A 96 47.24 20.70 -18.41
N ASP A 97 46.72 20.43 -19.61
CA ASP A 97 45.28 20.41 -19.91
C ASP A 97 44.45 19.48 -18.99
N LEU A 98 45.03 18.35 -18.57
CA LEU A 98 44.33 17.38 -17.70
C LEU A 98 44.14 17.93 -16.28
N ALA A 99 45.14 18.60 -15.71
CA ALA A 99 45.03 19.15 -14.36
C ALA A 99 44.05 20.33 -14.32
N ILE A 100 44.04 21.16 -15.38
CA ILE A 100 43.11 22.30 -15.52
C ILE A 100 41.67 21.80 -15.65
N SER A 101 41.41 20.84 -16.54
CA SER A 101 40.06 20.29 -16.72
C SER A 101 39.51 19.60 -15.46
N TRP A 102 40.36 18.93 -14.70
CA TRP A 102 39.99 18.35 -13.41
C TRP A 102 39.59 19.40 -12.37
N THR A 103 40.36 20.50 -12.25
CA THR A 103 40.00 21.59 -11.35
C THR A 103 38.71 22.28 -11.77
N GLU A 104 38.52 22.48 -13.07
CA GLU A 104 37.35 23.17 -13.58
C GLU A 104 36.07 22.34 -13.40
N ASN A 105 36.12 21.04 -13.68
CA ASN A 105 34.97 20.15 -13.46
C ASN A 105 34.57 20.10 -11.97
N CYS A 106 35.55 19.99 -11.08
CA CYS A 106 35.33 19.99 -9.63
C CYS A 106 34.61 21.26 -9.16
N LEU A 107 35.11 22.43 -9.58
CA LEU A 107 34.53 23.73 -9.24
C LEU A 107 33.13 23.94 -9.83
N GLN A 108 32.88 23.44 -11.05
CA GLN A 108 31.56 23.52 -11.68
C GLN A 108 30.51 22.67 -10.94
N GLN A 109 30.89 21.47 -10.49
CA GLN A 109 30.01 20.63 -9.66
C GLN A 109 29.67 21.29 -8.32
N PHE A 110 30.63 21.97 -7.69
CA PHE A 110 30.37 22.76 -6.49
C PHE A 110 29.41 23.92 -6.74
N GLY A 111 29.60 24.67 -7.83
CA GLY A 111 28.67 25.73 -8.21
C GLY A 111 27.24 25.25 -8.41
N ASN A 112 27.06 24.07 -9.02
CA ASN A 112 25.73 23.52 -9.29
C ASN A 112 24.97 23.17 -8.00
N ILE A 113 25.62 22.54 -7.03
CA ILE A 113 25.00 22.19 -5.73
C ILE A 113 24.51 23.44 -5.02
N ILE A 114 25.34 24.47 -5.02
CA ILE A 114 25.01 25.73 -4.36
C ILE A 114 23.84 26.40 -5.10
N SER A 115 23.80 26.35 -6.44
CA SER A 115 22.67 26.89 -7.20
C SER A 115 21.35 26.12 -7.03
N GLU A 116 21.40 24.79 -6.86
CA GLU A 116 20.20 23.96 -6.64
C GLU A 116 19.64 24.09 -5.21
N SER A 117 20.51 24.37 -4.23
CA SER A 117 20.15 24.39 -2.81
C SER A 117 19.86 25.78 -2.26
N THR A 118 20.29 26.85 -2.92
CA THR A 118 20.13 28.23 -2.43
C THR A 118 19.18 29.04 -3.31
N LEU A 119 18.14 29.58 -2.67
CA LEU A 119 17.32 30.76 -3.00
C LEU A 119 17.18 31.15 -4.48
N GLN A 120 15.91 31.19 -4.95
CA GLN A 120 15.45 31.73 -6.23
C GLN A 120 16.41 32.79 -6.80
N VAL A 121 17.12 32.44 -7.88
CA VAL A 121 17.91 33.41 -8.65
C VAL A 121 17.05 34.65 -8.89
N PRO A 122 17.48 35.85 -8.46
CA PRO A 122 16.73 37.07 -8.72
C PRO A 122 16.50 37.15 -10.23
N LYS A 123 15.22 37.13 -10.65
CA LYS A 123 14.82 37.17 -12.07
C LYS A 123 15.18 38.48 -12.80
N LEU A 124 15.90 39.38 -12.13
CA LEU A 124 16.25 40.70 -12.59
C LEU A 124 17.71 40.96 -12.23
N VAL A 125 18.57 41.17 -13.24
CA VAL A 125 19.39 42.39 -13.42
C VAL A 125 20.42 42.17 -14.55
N ASN A 126 20.57 43.22 -15.36
CA ASN A 126 21.33 43.31 -16.60
C ASN A 126 22.81 43.65 -16.35
N SER A 127 23.70 42.67 -16.17
CA SER A 127 25.15 42.91 -16.32
C SER A 127 25.89 41.61 -16.59
N TRP A 128 25.87 41.20 -17.86
CA TRP A 128 26.61 40.02 -18.32
C TRP A 128 28.01 40.49 -18.74
N VAL A 129 29.04 40.06 -18.03
CA VAL A 129 30.41 40.36 -18.42
C VAL A 129 30.86 39.32 -19.44
N LYS A 130 31.01 39.72 -20.70
CA LYS A 130 31.70 38.91 -21.72
C LYS A 130 33.20 39.20 -21.64
N PRO A 131 34.04 38.26 -21.18
CA PRO A 131 35.44 38.53 -20.83
C PRO A 131 36.38 38.61 -22.05
N SER A 132 35.91 39.05 -23.22
CA SER A 132 36.68 38.96 -24.48
C SER A 132 37.60 40.15 -24.79
N GLN A 133 37.51 41.31 -24.10
CA GLN A 133 38.33 42.50 -24.45
C GLN A 133 38.88 43.39 -23.32
N GLN A 134 38.48 43.23 -22.04
CA GLN A 134 39.02 44.02 -20.92
C GLN A 134 39.33 43.14 -19.69
N SER A 135 40.49 43.35 -19.07
CA SER A 135 40.98 42.59 -17.91
C SER A 135 40.62 43.23 -16.56
N GLN A 136 40.04 44.43 -16.58
CA GLN A 136 39.65 45.21 -15.41
C GLN A 136 38.27 45.79 -15.64
N PHE A 137 37.38 45.60 -14.65
CA PHE A 137 36.00 46.05 -14.68
C PHE A 137 35.72 46.89 -13.43
N SER A 138 34.94 47.96 -13.60
CA SER A 138 34.40 48.77 -12.51
C SER A 138 32.88 48.68 -12.56
N LEU A 139 32.24 48.24 -11.47
CA LEU A 139 30.80 48.11 -11.36
C LEU A 139 30.26 48.95 -10.20
N ASN A 140 29.02 49.41 -10.37
CA ASN A 140 28.35 50.25 -9.37
C ASN A 140 27.61 49.38 -8.34
N SER A 141 27.33 49.97 -7.17
CA SER A 141 26.55 49.34 -6.09
C SER A 141 25.18 48.85 -6.60
N GLY A 142 24.83 47.60 -6.29
CA GLY A 142 23.59 46.93 -6.66
C GLY A 142 23.62 46.11 -7.96
N GLU A 143 24.74 46.09 -8.69
CA GLU A 143 24.90 45.26 -9.89
C GLU A 143 25.26 43.81 -9.54
N ILE A 144 24.78 42.86 -10.36
CA ILE A 144 25.05 41.44 -10.19
C ILE A 144 26.02 40.95 -11.27
N ILE A 145 27.07 40.24 -10.88
CA ILE A 145 28.04 39.64 -11.81
C ILE A 145 27.70 38.17 -11.97
N GLN A 146 27.43 37.76 -13.22
CA GLN A 146 27.34 36.36 -13.60
C GLN A 146 28.08 36.13 -14.92
N ILE A 147 28.71 34.97 -15.05
CA ILE A 147 29.50 34.61 -16.23
C ILE A 147 28.64 33.76 -17.16
N SER A 148 28.57 34.14 -18.45
CA SER A 148 27.70 33.46 -19.42
C SER A 148 28.35 32.25 -20.11
N GLU A 149 29.66 32.07 -19.98
CA GLU A 149 30.39 30.95 -20.60
C GLU A 149 30.53 29.78 -19.62
N ASP A 150 30.52 28.55 -20.14
CA ASP A 150 30.67 27.31 -19.36
C ASP A 150 32.12 27.05 -18.91
N ARG A 151 32.88 28.12 -18.67
CA ARG A 151 34.29 28.11 -18.26
C ARG A 151 34.43 28.83 -16.94
N ILE A 152 35.41 28.42 -16.14
CA ILE A 152 35.67 29.03 -14.85
C ILE A 152 36.64 30.19 -15.00
N TYR A 153 36.31 31.27 -14.32
CA TYR A 153 37.14 32.45 -14.24
C TYR A 153 37.40 32.79 -12.79
N TRP A 154 38.56 33.38 -12.57
CA TRP A 154 39.05 33.72 -11.25
C TRP A 154 39.03 35.23 -11.09
N ILE A 155 38.31 35.70 -10.07
CA ILE A 155 38.14 37.12 -9.82
C ILE A 155 39.07 37.54 -8.68
N LYS A 156 39.80 38.63 -8.93
CA LYS A 156 40.61 39.32 -7.93
C LYS A 156 40.04 40.72 -7.70
N ILE A 157 39.53 40.97 -6.50
CA ILE A 157 39.02 42.29 -6.11
C ILE A 157 40.23 43.19 -5.81
N LYS A 158 40.24 44.39 -6.39
CA LYS A 158 41.26 45.43 -6.15
C LYS A 158 40.79 46.53 -5.22
N GLN A 159 39.48 46.78 -5.18
CA GLN A 159 38.82 47.74 -4.31
C GLN A 159 37.32 47.44 -4.27
N GLY A 160 36.68 47.63 -3.11
CA GLY A 160 35.23 47.47 -2.91
C GLY A 160 34.84 46.19 -2.18
N THR A 161 33.52 46.04 -1.98
CA THR A 161 32.90 44.97 -1.19
C THR A 161 31.86 44.24 -2.05
N VAL A 162 31.89 42.90 -2.03
CA VAL A 162 30.98 42.07 -2.82
C VAL A 162 30.37 40.98 -1.95
N ARG A 163 29.09 40.66 -2.14
CA ARG A 163 28.44 39.49 -1.53
C ARG A 163 28.47 38.32 -2.50
N TYR A 164 28.92 37.17 -2.02
CA TYR A 164 28.83 35.93 -2.77
C TYR A 164 27.40 35.38 -2.69
N LEU A 165 26.78 35.10 -3.84
CA LEU A 165 25.40 34.59 -3.98
C LEU A 165 24.30 35.47 -3.34
N GLY A 166 24.61 36.74 -3.05
CA GLY A 166 23.72 37.65 -2.34
C GLY A 166 23.52 37.30 -0.84
N CYS A 167 24.35 36.42 -0.28
CA CYS A 167 24.29 36.10 1.15
C CYS A 167 24.96 37.20 1.99
N ASP A 168 24.23 37.74 2.97
CA ASP A 168 24.74 38.76 3.90
C ASP A 168 25.93 38.27 4.74
N GLU A 169 26.05 36.96 4.93
CA GLU A 169 27.12 36.31 5.71
C GLU A 169 28.41 36.11 4.90
N LEU A 170 28.35 36.21 3.56
CA LEU A 170 29.46 35.89 2.66
C LEU A 170 30.00 37.15 1.97
N ILE A 171 30.68 37.99 2.74
CA ILE A 171 31.22 39.27 2.26
C ILE A 171 32.68 39.11 1.84
N LEU A 172 32.96 39.34 0.56
CA LEU A 172 34.28 39.40 -0.03
C LEU A 172 34.81 40.84 0.01
N THR A 173 35.99 41.03 0.58
CA THR A 173 36.67 42.34 0.67
C THR A 173 38.08 42.26 0.08
N ASN A 174 38.80 43.38 0.12
CA ASN A 174 40.09 43.60 -0.53
C ASN A 174 41.28 42.86 0.10
N SER A 175 41.07 41.61 0.55
CA SER A 175 42.16 40.68 0.87
C SER A 175 42.63 40.00 -0.40
N THR A 176 43.93 39.75 -0.50
CA THR A 176 44.69 39.24 -1.66
C THR A 176 44.23 37.92 -2.30
N GLN A 177 43.10 37.36 -1.88
CA GLN A 177 42.58 36.06 -2.28
C GLN A 177 41.82 36.14 -3.62
N VAL A 178 42.13 35.21 -4.51
CA VAL A 178 41.45 35.03 -5.79
C VAL A 178 40.38 33.96 -5.61
N PHE A 179 39.18 34.18 -6.12
CA PHE A 179 38.08 33.21 -5.98
C PHE A 179 37.47 32.86 -7.34
N PRO A 180 37.03 31.60 -7.53
CA PRO A 180 36.48 31.16 -8.80
C PRO A 180 35.00 31.51 -8.91
N ILE A 181 34.57 31.82 -10.14
CA ILE A 181 33.18 32.00 -10.52
C ILE A 181 32.90 31.11 -11.70
N CYS A 182 31.79 30.38 -11.62
CA CYS A 182 31.23 29.57 -12.69
C CYS A 182 29.87 30.14 -13.13
N SER A 183 29.31 29.56 -14.19
CA SER A 183 28.00 29.94 -14.76
C SER A 183 26.84 29.81 -13.76
N SER A 184 26.97 28.94 -12.76
CA SER A 184 25.97 28.70 -11.70
C SER A 184 26.12 29.58 -10.45
N THR A 185 27.11 30.46 -10.40
CA THR A 185 27.38 31.35 -9.25
C THR A 185 27.30 32.82 -9.64
N TRP A 186 26.80 33.67 -8.75
CA TRP A 186 26.72 35.11 -8.97
C TRP A 186 27.27 35.91 -7.79
N LEU A 187 27.62 37.16 -8.05
CA LEU A 187 28.09 38.12 -7.05
C LEU A 187 27.18 39.34 -7.03
N GLU A 188 26.88 39.87 -5.85
CA GLU A 188 26.16 41.14 -5.68
C GLU A 188 27.13 42.22 -5.19
N VAL A 189 27.26 43.30 -5.95
CA VAL A 189 28.17 44.40 -5.64
C VAL A 189 27.55 45.31 -4.57
N VAL A 190 28.19 45.42 -3.39
CA VAL A 190 27.67 46.24 -2.28
C VAL A 190 28.15 47.68 -2.39
N ASP A 191 29.44 47.87 -2.66
CA ASP A 191 30.09 49.17 -2.88
C ASP A 191 30.69 49.23 -4.29
N GLU A 192 31.11 50.39 -4.80
CA GLU A 192 31.80 50.46 -6.10
C GLU A 192 33.02 49.52 -6.12
N VAL A 193 33.02 48.52 -7.00
CA VAL A 193 34.02 47.45 -7.02
C VAL A 193 34.83 47.49 -8.30
N GLN A 194 36.15 47.48 -8.13
CA GLN A 194 37.10 47.21 -9.21
C GLN A 194 37.64 45.80 -9.07
N PHE A 195 37.49 44.99 -10.12
CA PHE A 195 38.00 43.63 -10.13
C PHE A 195 38.71 43.29 -11.44
N SER A 196 39.62 42.31 -11.38
CA SER A 196 40.25 41.72 -12.55
C SER A 196 39.87 40.25 -12.69
N ILE A 197 39.63 39.83 -13.92
CA ILE A 197 39.34 38.44 -14.28
C ILE A 197 40.61 37.78 -14.84
N VAL A 198 40.94 36.60 -14.32
CA VAL A 198 42.08 35.77 -14.73
C VAL A 198 41.57 34.37 -15.09
N LYS A 199 42.18 33.74 -16.10
CA LYS A 199 41.86 32.34 -16.46
C LYS A 199 42.62 31.36 -15.56
N THR A 200 42.10 30.14 -15.42
CA THR A 200 42.74 29.06 -14.64
C THR A 200 44.20 28.80 -15.09
N SER A 201 44.48 28.92 -16.38
CA SER A 201 45.82 28.74 -16.97
C SER A 201 46.83 29.88 -16.69
N GLU A 202 46.37 31.02 -16.18
CA GLU A 202 47.15 32.25 -15.98
C GLU A 202 47.40 32.55 -14.49
N LEU A 203 46.98 31.65 -13.59
CA LEU A 203 47.11 31.80 -12.13
C LEU A 203 48.51 31.44 -11.61
N SER A 204 48.90 32.10 -10.51
CA SER A 204 50.08 31.71 -9.76
C SER A 204 49.82 30.50 -8.85
N LYS A 205 50.89 29.78 -8.48
CA LYS A 205 50.84 28.58 -7.61
C LYS A 205 50.13 28.84 -6.27
N VAL A 206 50.33 30.03 -5.71
CA VAL A 206 49.81 30.43 -4.40
C VAL A 206 48.33 30.81 -4.52
N ASP A 207 47.97 31.59 -5.54
CA ASP A 207 46.60 32.06 -5.76
C ASP A 207 45.61 30.88 -6.00
N LEU A 208 46.05 29.82 -6.68
CA LEU A 208 45.22 28.63 -6.93
C LEU A 208 44.92 27.85 -5.63
N ILE A 209 45.92 27.66 -4.76
CA ILE A 209 45.76 26.89 -3.53
C ILE A 209 44.85 27.66 -2.56
N GLU A 210 45.10 28.95 -2.38
CA GLU A 210 44.27 29.82 -1.54
C GLU A 210 42.84 29.90 -2.06
N GLY A 211 42.67 30.02 -3.37
CA GLY A 211 41.37 30.12 -3.99
C GLY A 211 40.55 28.82 -3.93
N LEU A 212 41.19 27.65 -4.05
CA LEU A 212 40.52 26.37 -3.83
C LEU A 212 40.14 26.19 -2.37
N ALA A 213 41.06 26.43 -1.43
CA ALA A 213 40.81 26.32 0.00
C ALA A 213 39.61 27.19 0.42
N PHE A 214 39.52 28.40 -0.12
CA PHE A 214 38.40 29.31 0.10
C PHE A 214 37.06 28.68 -0.31
N VAL A 215 36.94 28.07 -1.51
CA VAL A 215 35.68 27.46 -1.97
C VAL A 215 35.21 26.34 -1.05
N TYR A 216 36.13 25.47 -0.61
CA TYR A 216 35.80 24.37 0.30
C TYR A 216 35.35 24.88 1.68
N GLU A 217 36.01 25.92 2.19
CA GLU A 217 35.62 26.58 3.44
C GLU A 217 34.22 27.18 3.34
N GLN A 218 33.91 27.86 2.23
CA GLN A 218 32.60 28.45 1.99
C GLN A 218 31.49 27.39 1.84
N LEU A 219 31.76 26.28 1.17
CA LEU A 219 30.80 25.18 1.05
C LEU A 219 30.46 24.60 2.44
N LEU A 220 31.48 24.34 3.26
CA LEU A 220 31.28 23.79 4.59
C LEU A 220 30.62 24.80 5.55
N HIS A 221 30.83 26.11 5.35
CA HIS A 221 30.09 27.16 6.05
C HIS A 221 28.59 27.17 5.67
N LEU A 222 28.26 26.89 4.40
CA LEU A 222 26.88 26.91 3.90
C LEU A 222 26.04 25.68 4.35
N VAL A 223 26.67 24.51 4.53
CA VAL A 223 25.97 23.27 4.94
C VAL A 223 25.15 23.41 6.23
N PRO A 224 25.66 23.97 7.35
CA PRO A 224 24.86 24.21 8.55
C PRO A 224 23.65 25.12 8.32
N LEU A 225 23.81 26.17 7.52
CA LEU A 225 22.74 27.11 7.20
C LEU A 225 21.60 26.42 6.43
N LEU A 226 21.93 25.61 5.42
CA LEU A 226 20.94 24.86 4.64
C LEU A 226 20.16 23.85 5.50
N ASN A 227 20.87 23.13 6.37
CA ASN A 227 20.23 22.20 7.31
C ASN A 227 19.28 22.93 8.29
N HIS A 228 19.62 24.16 8.69
CA HIS A 228 18.77 24.97 9.56
C HIS A 228 17.50 25.45 8.84
N LEU A 229 17.61 25.87 7.58
CA LEU A 229 16.48 26.31 6.76
C LEU A 229 15.48 25.17 6.50
N GLU A 230 15.98 23.98 6.15
CA GLU A 230 15.13 22.79 5.94
C GLU A 230 14.39 22.41 7.24
N ALA A 231 15.07 22.46 8.39
CA ALA A 231 14.45 22.19 9.69
C ALA A 231 13.33 23.20 10.04
N LEU A 232 13.51 24.48 9.67
CA LEU A 232 12.48 25.50 9.84
C LEU A 232 11.26 25.24 8.95
N GLU A 233 11.44 24.79 7.71
CA GLU A 233 10.34 24.41 6.81
C GLU A 233 9.58 23.19 7.32
N GLU A 234 10.30 22.16 7.79
CA GLU A 234 9.68 20.98 8.41
C GLU A 234 8.86 21.37 9.65
N SER A 235 9.39 22.26 10.50
CA SER A 235 8.67 22.75 11.68
C SER A 235 7.40 23.49 11.30
N LYS A 236 7.44 24.40 10.33
CA LYS A 236 6.25 25.11 9.82
C LYS A 236 5.20 24.14 9.27
N ARG A 237 5.63 23.11 8.56
CA ARG A 237 4.73 22.07 8.03
C ARG A 237 4.05 21.28 9.16
N LEU A 238 4.79 20.98 10.23
CA LEU A 238 4.25 20.31 11.41
C LEU A 238 3.27 21.19 12.18
N GLU A 239 3.57 22.48 12.36
CA GLU A 239 2.67 23.45 12.98
C GLU A 239 1.36 23.61 12.21
N LEU A 240 1.41 23.75 10.88
CA LEU A 240 0.19 23.81 10.05
C LEU A 240 -0.66 22.55 10.21
N ARG A 241 -0.03 21.38 10.24
CA ARG A 241 -0.74 20.11 10.47
C ARG A 241 -1.38 20.07 11.86
N GLN A 242 -0.70 20.59 12.87
CA GLN A 242 -1.21 20.64 14.23
C GLN A 242 -2.34 21.67 14.39
N GLN A 243 -2.25 22.83 13.73
CA GLN A 243 -3.33 23.82 13.66
C GLN A 243 -4.58 23.24 13.01
N LEU A 244 -4.44 22.53 11.88
CA LEU A 244 -5.57 21.84 11.24
C LEU A 244 -6.18 20.79 12.18
N ASN A 245 -5.36 20.02 12.90
CA ASN A 245 -5.83 19.02 13.84
C ASN A 245 -6.54 19.66 15.06
N ASN A 246 -6.02 20.79 15.54
CA ASN A 246 -6.62 21.57 16.61
C ASN A 246 -7.94 22.20 16.18
N GLN A 247 -8.02 22.75 14.96
CA GLN A 247 -9.27 23.26 14.41
C GLN A 247 -10.32 22.15 14.29
N MET A 248 -9.93 20.97 13.81
CA MET A 248 -10.82 19.80 13.71
C MET A 248 -11.31 19.34 15.10
N THR A 249 -10.44 19.35 16.11
CA THR A 249 -10.81 18.97 17.48
C THR A 249 -11.65 20.04 18.17
N THR A 250 -11.34 21.32 18.03
CA THR A 250 -12.19 22.40 18.55
C THR A 250 -13.55 22.40 17.88
N LYS A 251 -13.60 22.18 16.56
CA LYS A 251 -14.86 22.06 15.81
C LYS A 251 -15.70 20.89 16.32
N ALA A 252 -15.08 19.72 16.50
CA ALA A 252 -15.73 18.56 17.11
C ALA A 252 -16.20 18.82 18.56
N LEU A 253 -15.46 19.60 19.36
CA LEU A 253 -15.85 19.97 20.72
C LEU A 253 -17.02 20.98 20.74
N THR A 254 -17.03 21.98 19.85
CA THR A 254 -18.20 22.86 19.66
C THR A 254 -19.42 22.11 19.15
N GLU A 255 -19.24 21.08 18.33
CA GLU A 255 -20.32 20.23 17.84
C GLU A 255 -20.86 19.28 18.93
N LEU A 256 -20.02 18.82 19.86
CA LEU A 256 -20.48 18.11 21.06
C LEU A 256 -21.26 19.01 22.02
N ALA A 257 -21.07 20.33 21.95
CA ALA A 257 -21.86 21.32 22.68
C ALA A 257 -23.15 21.74 21.95
N SER A 258 -23.25 21.47 20.64
CA SER A 258 -24.43 21.78 19.81
C SER A 258 -25.77 21.20 20.32
N PRO A 259 -25.83 20.00 20.95
CA PRO A 259 -27.09 19.48 21.51
C PRO A 259 -27.66 20.32 22.67
N LEU A 260 -26.90 21.28 23.22
CA LEU A 260 -27.37 22.18 24.27
C LEU A 260 -28.10 23.42 23.71
N ASN A 261 -28.11 23.63 22.39
CA ASN A 261 -28.78 24.78 21.78
C ASN A 261 -29.71 24.32 20.65
N SER A 262 -30.87 23.77 21.03
CA SER A 262 -31.92 23.39 20.10
C SER A 262 -32.73 24.63 19.67
N GLN A 263 -32.43 25.16 18.48
CA GLN A 263 -33.45 25.80 17.65
C GLN A 263 -33.60 24.96 16.38
N ILE A 264 -34.76 24.34 16.26
CA ILE A 264 -35.21 23.55 15.13
C ILE A 264 -35.82 24.55 14.15
N GLU A 265 -35.18 24.75 12.99
CA GLU A 265 -35.81 25.34 11.81
C GLU A 265 -35.97 24.26 10.74
N ASP A 266 -37.14 24.27 10.12
CA ASP A 266 -37.65 23.32 9.13
C ASP A 266 -36.82 23.33 7.83
N PHE A 267 -36.03 22.28 7.59
CA PHE A 267 -35.47 21.95 6.27
C PHE A 267 -35.50 20.43 6.04
N VAL A 268 -36.65 19.92 5.59
CA VAL A 268 -36.83 18.54 5.09
C VAL A 268 -36.60 18.56 3.58
N ASP A 269 -35.35 18.49 3.12
CA ASP A 269 -35.01 18.54 1.69
C ASP A 269 -33.95 17.50 1.31
N GLN A 270 -34.32 16.55 0.44
CA GLN A 270 -33.52 15.56 -0.32
C GLN A 270 -32.58 14.60 0.45
N ASN A 271 -31.96 15.04 1.53
CA ASN A 271 -31.00 14.31 2.35
C ASN A 271 -31.66 13.15 3.11
N GLU A 272 -32.92 13.30 3.53
CA GLU A 272 -33.71 12.21 4.09
C GLU A 272 -33.98 11.12 3.06
N SER A 273 -34.28 11.48 1.80
CA SER A 273 -34.58 10.51 0.73
C SER A 273 -33.39 9.61 0.41
N LEU A 274 -32.18 10.17 0.31
CA LEU A 274 -30.95 9.39 0.13
C LEU A 274 -30.68 8.48 1.33
N LEU A 275 -30.88 8.99 2.55
CA LEU A 275 -30.71 8.20 3.78
C LEU A 275 -31.73 7.07 3.89
N VAL A 276 -32.97 7.29 3.45
CA VAL A 276 -34.04 6.28 3.41
C VAL A 276 -33.75 5.22 2.35
N ALA A 277 -33.31 5.61 1.15
CA ALA A 277 -32.90 4.69 0.10
C ALA A 277 -31.68 3.85 0.54
N ALA A 278 -30.63 4.52 1.04
CA ALA A 278 -29.48 3.85 1.61
C ALA A 278 -29.91 2.92 2.75
N GLY A 279 -30.73 3.39 3.69
CA GLY A 279 -31.31 2.64 4.80
C GLY A 279 -32.07 1.39 4.39
N ALA A 280 -32.84 1.45 3.30
CA ALA A 280 -33.53 0.29 2.72
C ALA A 280 -32.54 -0.76 2.20
N VAL A 281 -31.50 -0.32 1.48
CA VAL A 281 -30.39 -1.19 1.02
C VAL A 281 -29.62 -1.77 2.21
N GLY A 282 -29.31 -0.95 3.21
CA GLY A 282 -28.66 -1.37 4.45
C GLY A 282 -29.48 -2.41 5.22
N LYS A 283 -30.80 -2.24 5.33
CA LYS A 283 -31.70 -3.21 5.96
C LYS A 283 -31.70 -4.54 5.20
N ALA A 284 -31.72 -4.51 3.86
CA ALA A 284 -31.63 -5.70 3.03
C ALA A 284 -30.28 -6.43 3.19
N MET A 285 -29.18 -5.69 3.28
CA MET A 285 -27.85 -6.25 3.59
C MET A 285 -27.66 -6.62 5.07
N GLY A 286 -28.57 -6.18 5.94
CA GLY A 286 -28.50 -6.39 7.38
C GLY A 286 -27.44 -5.54 8.10
N VAL A 287 -27.16 -4.35 7.58
CA VAL A 287 -26.24 -3.33 8.08
C VAL A 287 -27.04 -2.15 8.63
N LYS A 288 -26.61 -1.61 9.77
CA LYS A 288 -27.19 -0.37 10.30
C LYS A 288 -26.49 0.81 9.64
N ILE A 289 -27.24 1.60 8.88
CA ILE A 289 -26.76 2.86 8.30
C ILE A 289 -26.97 3.94 9.34
N CYS A 290 -25.91 4.70 9.59
CA CYS A 290 -25.92 5.83 10.50
C CYS A 290 -26.14 7.11 9.69
N PRO A 291 -26.95 8.06 10.20
CA PRO A 291 -26.96 9.41 9.65
C PRO A 291 -25.55 10.00 9.73
N THR A 292 -25.21 10.88 8.78
CA THR A 292 -24.01 11.69 8.89
C THR A 292 -24.05 12.50 10.18
N LEU A 293 -22.88 12.79 10.76
CA LEU A 293 -22.80 13.79 11.82
C LEU A 293 -23.38 15.09 11.24
N ASN A 294 -24.26 15.78 11.98
CA ASN A 294 -25.02 16.96 11.56
C ASN A 294 -24.16 18.17 11.10
N SER A 295 -22.86 17.98 10.93
CA SER A 295 -21.82 18.98 10.66
C SER A 295 -21.26 18.94 9.23
N GLU A 296 -21.71 17.97 8.41
CA GLU A 296 -21.39 17.88 6.99
C GLU A 296 -22.63 18.27 6.18
N ASP A 297 -22.66 19.48 5.60
CA ASP A 297 -23.65 19.85 4.59
C ASP A 297 -23.48 18.94 3.38
N LEU A 298 -24.32 17.90 3.30
CA LEU A 298 -24.35 16.94 2.20
C LEU A 298 -24.54 17.61 0.83
N GLN A 299 -25.10 18.82 0.80
CA GLN A 299 -25.28 19.63 -0.41
C GLN A 299 -23.97 20.21 -0.95
N GLN A 300 -22.92 20.36 -0.13
CA GLN A 300 -21.60 20.87 -0.56
C GLN A 300 -20.59 19.75 -0.84
N LEU A 301 -20.92 18.51 -0.49
CA LEU A 301 -20.06 17.37 -0.71
C LEU A 301 -20.19 16.86 -2.15
N LYS A 302 -19.03 16.73 -2.82
CA LYS A 302 -18.92 16.19 -4.19
C LYS A 302 -19.58 14.80 -4.35
N GLU A 303 -19.67 14.02 -3.26
CA GLU A 303 -20.29 12.69 -3.22
C GLU A 303 -21.04 12.45 -1.88
N PRO A 304 -22.35 12.77 -1.76
CA PRO A 304 -23.10 12.68 -0.50
C PRO A 304 -23.28 11.24 0.00
N LEU A 305 -23.38 10.27 -0.91
CA LEU A 305 -23.46 8.85 -0.57
C LEU A 305 -22.17 8.34 0.11
N GLU A 306 -21.01 8.88 -0.28
CA GLU A 306 -19.74 8.49 0.32
C GLU A 306 -19.65 8.97 1.77
N ALA A 307 -20.18 10.16 2.08
CA ALA A 307 -20.26 10.66 3.46
C ALA A 307 -21.15 9.77 4.35
N ILE A 308 -22.33 9.35 3.87
CA ILE A 308 -23.20 8.40 4.57
C ILE A 308 -22.48 7.06 4.78
N ALA A 309 -21.76 6.57 3.77
CA ALA A 309 -20.97 5.34 3.86
C ALA A 309 -19.85 5.46 4.91
N ARG A 310 -19.10 6.58 4.92
CA ARG A 310 -18.03 6.84 5.90
C ARG A 310 -18.59 6.94 7.32
N ALA A 311 -19.68 7.67 7.54
CA ALA A 311 -20.35 7.76 8.83
C ALA A 311 -20.84 6.39 9.33
N SER A 312 -21.31 5.55 8.41
CA SER A 312 -21.71 4.17 8.67
C SER A 312 -20.54 3.18 8.76
N ARG A 313 -19.29 3.62 8.56
CA ARG A 313 -18.07 2.80 8.47
C ARG A 313 -18.13 1.71 7.38
N LEU A 314 -18.83 1.98 6.29
CA LEU A 314 -19.00 1.09 5.14
C LEU A 314 -18.12 1.54 3.98
N ARG A 315 -17.62 0.58 3.19
CA ARG A 315 -17.03 0.87 1.88
C ARG A 315 -18.11 0.82 0.83
N ILE A 316 -18.00 1.68 -0.18
CA ILE A 316 -18.84 1.65 -1.37
C ILE A 316 -18.04 1.27 -2.61
N ARG A 317 -18.71 0.65 -3.57
CA ARG A 317 -18.20 0.43 -4.91
C ARG A 317 -19.22 0.91 -5.93
N ARG A 318 -18.74 1.67 -6.91
CA ARG A 318 -19.51 2.04 -8.10
C ARG A 318 -19.54 0.87 -9.08
N VAL A 319 -20.73 0.54 -9.57
CA VAL A 319 -21.03 -0.53 -10.52
C VAL A 319 -21.76 0.08 -11.71
N VAL A 320 -21.47 -0.42 -12.91
CA VAL A 320 -22.16 0.00 -14.12
C VAL A 320 -23.33 -0.94 -14.37
N LEU A 321 -24.53 -0.39 -14.50
CA LEU A 321 -25.72 -1.11 -14.92
C LEU A 321 -25.68 -1.24 -16.44
N ARG A 322 -25.36 -2.44 -16.96
CA ARG A 322 -25.29 -2.72 -18.40
C ARG A 322 -26.34 -3.75 -18.78
N ASP A 323 -26.96 -3.55 -19.95
CA ASP A 323 -27.86 -4.50 -20.58
C ASP A 323 -28.95 -4.99 -19.59
N ASN A 324 -29.24 -6.30 -19.58
CA ASN A 324 -30.21 -6.95 -18.69
C ASN A 324 -29.65 -7.21 -17.28
N TRP A 325 -29.07 -6.21 -16.63
CA TRP A 325 -28.50 -6.37 -15.28
C TRP A 325 -29.53 -6.86 -14.25
N TRP A 326 -30.81 -6.52 -14.42
CA TRP A 326 -31.90 -6.92 -13.52
C TRP A 326 -32.22 -8.42 -13.57
N GLU A 327 -31.75 -9.13 -14.59
CA GLU A 327 -31.88 -10.59 -14.71
C GLU A 327 -30.78 -11.34 -13.93
N ASN A 328 -29.78 -10.61 -13.40
CA ASN A 328 -28.62 -11.17 -12.71
C ASN A 328 -28.56 -10.77 -11.23
N ASP A 329 -28.05 -11.66 -10.37
CA ASP A 329 -27.86 -11.38 -8.94
C ASP A 329 -26.62 -10.49 -8.69
N CYS A 330 -26.82 -9.18 -8.83
CA CYS A 330 -25.90 -8.10 -8.47
C CYS A 330 -26.01 -7.64 -7.01
N GLY A 331 -26.95 -8.19 -6.22
CA GLY A 331 -27.20 -7.80 -4.83
C GLY A 331 -27.91 -6.44 -4.68
N PRO A 332 -28.16 -5.99 -3.42
CA PRO A 332 -28.81 -4.71 -3.17
C PRO A 332 -27.96 -3.52 -3.64
N LEU A 333 -28.56 -2.59 -4.37
CA LEU A 333 -27.89 -1.45 -5.00
C LEU A 333 -28.60 -0.15 -4.64
N VAL A 334 -27.84 0.94 -4.48
CA VAL A 334 -28.37 2.30 -4.52
C VAL A 334 -28.16 2.82 -5.94
N ALA A 335 -29.23 3.17 -6.63
CA ALA A 335 -29.17 3.78 -7.95
C ALA A 335 -29.81 5.16 -7.90
N TYR A 336 -29.70 5.88 -9.01
CA TYR A 336 -30.29 7.20 -9.18
C TYR A 336 -31.21 7.15 -10.39
N ALA A 337 -32.43 7.64 -10.28
CA ALA A 337 -33.34 7.77 -11.42
C ALA A 337 -33.04 9.06 -12.19
N ILE A 338 -33.04 8.97 -13.51
CA ILE A 338 -32.83 10.11 -14.41
C ILE A 338 -34.12 10.92 -14.45
N ASN A 339 -34.05 12.22 -14.19
CA ASN A 339 -35.16 13.14 -14.45
C ASN A 339 -34.91 13.80 -15.82
N ASP A 340 -35.94 13.87 -16.67
CA ASP A 340 -35.90 14.47 -18.02
C ASP A 340 -35.49 15.95 -18.08
N ASN A 341 -35.32 16.62 -16.93
CA ASN A 341 -34.94 18.02 -16.85
C ASN A 341 -33.56 18.20 -16.21
N THR A 342 -32.48 17.89 -16.94
CA THR A 342 -31.15 18.40 -16.58
C THR A 342 -30.30 18.65 -17.82
N SER A 343 -29.94 19.92 -17.99
CA SER A 343 -29.06 20.49 -19.01
C SER A 343 -27.62 19.94 -18.94
N ASP A 344 -26.93 19.99 -20.09
CA ASP A 344 -25.59 19.46 -20.43
C ASP A 344 -24.39 20.02 -19.61
N ASP A 345 -24.48 20.11 -18.29
CA ASP A 345 -23.35 20.42 -17.41
C ASP A 345 -22.91 19.15 -16.65
N GLU A 346 -21.82 18.52 -17.12
CA GLU A 346 -21.23 17.29 -16.56
C GLU A 346 -20.86 17.40 -15.06
N ASN A 347 -20.72 18.62 -14.53
CA ASN A 347 -20.38 18.87 -13.12
C ASN A 347 -21.59 19.04 -12.18
N SER A 348 -22.83 19.07 -12.70
CA SER A 348 -24.07 19.22 -11.89
C SER A 348 -24.89 17.93 -11.74
N ILE A 349 -24.45 16.84 -12.37
CA ILE A 349 -25.20 15.57 -12.49
C ILE A 349 -25.53 14.93 -11.12
N PHE A 350 -24.76 15.21 -10.07
CA PHE A 350 -24.94 14.57 -8.76
C PHE A 350 -26.05 15.20 -7.90
N CYS A 351 -26.56 16.38 -8.25
CA CYS A 351 -27.46 17.14 -7.38
C CYS A 351 -28.96 17.04 -7.74
N SER A 352 -29.32 16.47 -8.90
CA SER A 352 -30.71 16.48 -9.41
C SER A 352 -31.34 15.09 -9.59
N GLN A 353 -30.62 14.01 -9.26
CA GLN A 353 -31.10 12.65 -9.51
C GLN A 353 -31.78 12.04 -8.28
N ARG A 354 -32.97 11.46 -8.47
CA ARG A 354 -33.75 10.87 -7.36
C ARG A 354 -33.09 9.57 -6.89
N PRO A 355 -32.65 9.46 -5.62
CA PRO A 355 -32.04 8.23 -5.13
C PRO A 355 -33.10 7.15 -4.98
N VAL A 356 -32.83 5.96 -5.52
CA VAL A 356 -33.72 4.81 -5.45
C VAL A 356 -32.96 3.57 -4.96
N ALA A 357 -33.65 2.74 -4.19
CA ALA A 357 -33.08 1.49 -3.69
C ALA A 357 -33.51 0.33 -4.58
N LEU A 358 -32.57 -0.39 -5.16
CA LEU A 358 -32.81 -1.61 -5.92
C LEU A 358 -32.57 -2.80 -5.00
N LEU A 359 -33.64 -3.54 -4.71
CA LEU A 359 -33.65 -4.67 -3.77
C LEU A 359 -33.88 -5.98 -4.53
N PRO A 360 -32.96 -6.95 -4.47
CA PRO A 360 -33.17 -8.24 -5.11
C PRO A 360 -34.24 -9.04 -4.36
N VAL A 361 -35.26 -9.51 -5.09
CA VAL A 361 -36.29 -10.43 -4.58
C VAL A 361 -35.92 -11.87 -4.91
N SER A 362 -35.32 -12.09 -6.07
CA SER A 362 -34.80 -13.39 -6.53
C SER A 362 -33.61 -13.16 -7.46
N ALA A 363 -32.92 -14.24 -7.85
CA ALA A 363 -31.70 -14.18 -8.65
C ALA A 363 -31.86 -13.48 -10.01
N GLY A 364 -33.08 -13.25 -10.49
CA GLY A 364 -33.38 -12.46 -11.69
C GLY A 364 -34.58 -11.53 -11.56
N ASN A 365 -34.90 -11.09 -10.34
CA ASN A 365 -35.98 -10.13 -10.10
C ASN A 365 -35.55 -9.08 -9.08
N TYR A 366 -35.68 -7.80 -9.46
CA TYR A 366 -35.46 -6.65 -8.59
C TYR A 366 -36.76 -5.90 -8.32
N GLU A 367 -36.87 -5.41 -7.09
CA GLU A 367 -37.82 -4.38 -6.68
C GLU A 367 -37.09 -3.06 -6.58
N LEU A 368 -37.59 -2.03 -7.26
CA LEU A 368 -37.24 -0.65 -7.02
C LEU A 368 -38.10 -0.13 -5.87
N PHE A 369 -37.46 0.40 -4.84
CA PHE A 369 -38.08 1.13 -3.75
C PHE A 369 -37.76 2.61 -3.91
N ASP A 370 -38.80 3.41 -4.15
CA ASP A 370 -38.70 4.86 -4.20
C ASP A 370 -38.93 5.44 -2.79
N PRO A 371 -37.96 6.18 -2.21
CA PRO A 371 -38.10 6.77 -0.89
C PRO A 371 -39.13 7.90 -0.82
N ILE A 372 -39.42 8.59 -1.93
CA ILE A 372 -40.36 9.73 -2.00
C ILE A 372 -41.79 9.20 -2.09
N GLU A 373 -42.05 8.27 -3.01
CA GLU A 373 -43.39 7.67 -3.16
C GLU A 373 -43.68 6.57 -2.13
N GLN A 374 -42.65 6.06 -1.44
CA GLN A 374 -42.70 4.88 -0.56
C GLN A 374 -43.32 3.64 -1.23
N LYS A 375 -43.25 3.57 -2.56
CA LYS A 375 -43.78 2.45 -3.35
C LYS A 375 -42.68 1.49 -3.75
N ARG A 376 -43.07 0.22 -3.86
CA ARG A 376 -42.25 -0.86 -4.42
C ARG A 376 -42.79 -1.21 -5.79
N GLN A 377 -41.96 -1.09 -6.81
CA GLN A 377 -42.29 -1.50 -8.17
C GLN A 377 -41.27 -2.52 -8.66
N ARG A 378 -41.72 -3.51 -9.42
CA ARG A 378 -40.81 -4.47 -10.05
C ARG A 378 -40.01 -3.77 -11.16
N VAL A 379 -38.71 -4.02 -11.21
CA VAL A 379 -37.84 -3.52 -12.27
C VAL A 379 -38.15 -4.29 -13.56
N THR A 380 -38.75 -3.60 -14.51
CA THR A 380 -38.89 -4.03 -15.91
C THR A 380 -37.88 -3.26 -16.78
N GLU A 381 -37.69 -3.69 -18.03
CA GLU A 381 -36.82 -3.01 -19.00
C GLU A 381 -37.08 -1.49 -19.05
N SER A 382 -38.35 -1.09 -19.11
CA SER A 382 -38.77 0.33 -19.07
C SER A 382 -38.38 1.09 -17.79
N VAL A 383 -38.30 0.40 -16.65
CA VAL A 383 -37.83 1.00 -15.39
C VAL A 383 -36.31 1.06 -15.37
N ALA A 384 -35.65 0.07 -15.95
CA ALA A 384 -34.19 0.01 -16.02
C ALA A 384 -33.59 1.07 -16.96
N GLU A 385 -34.28 1.41 -18.05
CA GLU A 385 -33.90 2.51 -18.95
C GLU A 385 -33.95 3.89 -18.27
N ASN A 386 -34.85 4.08 -17.30
CA ASN A 386 -35.00 5.33 -16.57
C ASN A 386 -34.00 5.50 -15.41
N LEU A 387 -33.07 4.55 -15.24
CA LEU A 387 -32.03 4.60 -14.22
C LEU A 387 -30.72 5.14 -14.80
N ALA A 388 -29.98 5.86 -13.96
CA ALA A 388 -28.62 6.26 -14.27
C ALA A 388 -27.75 5.01 -14.53
N PRO A 389 -26.78 5.07 -15.45
CA PRO A 389 -25.95 3.93 -15.81
C PRO A 389 -25.02 3.46 -14.68
N PHE A 390 -24.96 4.20 -13.57
CA PHE A 390 -24.12 3.87 -12.42
C PHE A 390 -24.96 3.67 -11.16
N ALA A 391 -24.65 2.59 -10.45
CA ALA A 391 -25.20 2.27 -9.14
C ALA A 391 -24.08 2.04 -8.13
N TYR A 392 -24.43 2.00 -6.85
CA TYR A 392 -23.50 1.86 -5.74
C TYR A 392 -23.86 0.64 -4.90
N VAL A 393 -22.86 -0.19 -4.61
CA VAL A 393 -22.97 -1.34 -3.71
C VAL A 393 -22.27 -1.01 -2.41
N PHE A 394 -22.94 -1.25 -1.28
CA PHE A 394 -22.28 -1.23 0.03
C PHE A 394 -21.60 -2.56 0.31
N TYR A 395 -20.37 -2.50 0.81
CA TYR A 395 -19.72 -3.66 1.41
C TYR A 395 -20.11 -3.77 2.87
N ARG A 396 -20.57 -4.97 3.24
CA ARG A 396 -20.86 -5.30 4.62
C ARG A 396 -19.55 -5.53 5.38
N SER A 397 -19.27 -4.69 6.35
CA SER A 397 -18.09 -4.80 7.22
C SER A 397 -18.33 -5.78 8.38
N LEU A 398 -17.26 -6.41 8.87
CA LEU A 398 -17.28 -7.22 10.08
C LEU A 398 -17.53 -6.31 11.30
N PRO A 399 -18.29 -6.75 12.32
CA PRO A 399 -18.49 -5.95 13.53
C PRO A 399 -17.17 -5.70 14.27
N ASP A 400 -17.03 -4.51 14.87
CA ASP A 400 -15.85 -4.06 15.65
C ASP A 400 -15.62 -4.83 16.98
N LYS A 401 -16.19 -6.03 17.11
CA LYS A 401 -16.08 -6.90 18.28
C LYS A 401 -15.17 -8.10 17.99
N VAL A 402 -14.80 -8.84 19.04
CA VAL A 402 -14.20 -10.18 18.87
C VAL A 402 -15.26 -11.09 18.25
N ILE A 403 -14.93 -11.70 17.12
CA ILE A 403 -15.88 -12.48 16.33
C ILE A 403 -15.68 -13.95 16.65
N THR A 404 -16.75 -14.64 17.02
CA THR A 404 -16.74 -16.09 17.18
C THR A 404 -17.03 -16.78 15.84
N ILE A 405 -16.73 -18.08 15.75
CA ILE A 405 -17.06 -18.89 14.57
C ILE A 405 -18.56 -18.81 14.23
N TRP A 406 -19.42 -18.77 15.26
CA TRP A 406 -20.87 -18.62 15.11
C TRP A 406 -21.29 -17.27 14.56
N ASP A 407 -20.60 -16.19 14.95
CA ASP A 407 -20.86 -14.86 14.41
C ASP A 407 -20.44 -14.78 12.93
N LEU A 408 -19.34 -15.44 12.56
CA LEU A 408 -18.89 -15.53 11.17
C LEU A 408 -19.87 -16.35 10.31
N LEU A 409 -20.38 -17.46 10.84
CA LEU A 409 -21.47 -18.23 10.22
C LEU A 409 -22.75 -17.39 10.06
N ARG A 410 -23.21 -16.73 11.13
CA ARG A 410 -24.39 -15.87 11.08
C ARG A 410 -24.20 -14.72 10.09
N PHE A 411 -22.99 -14.17 10.00
CA PHE A 411 -22.63 -13.15 9.03
C PHE A 411 -22.75 -13.68 7.60
N ALA A 412 -22.14 -14.84 7.34
CA ALA A 412 -22.13 -15.53 6.06
C ALA A 412 -23.53 -15.89 5.52
N PHE A 413 -24.41 -16.39 6.39
CA PHE A 413 -25.73 -16.89 5.99
C PHE A 413 -26.85 -15.86 5.96
N LYS A 414 -26.61 -14.65 6.47
CA LYS A 414 -27.61 -13.59 6.46
C LYS A 414 -27.90 -13.16 5.01
N GLY A 415 -29.15 -13.30 4.59
CA GLY A 415 -29.58 -13.00 3.22
C GLY A 415 -29.56 -14.19 2.25
N LYS A 416 -29.21 -15.40 2.70
CA LYS A 416 -29.18 -16.64 1.88
C LYS A 416 -30.23 -17.68 2.29
N GLN A 417 -31.34 -17.22 2.86
CA GLN A 417 -32.41 -18.10 3.35
C GLN A 417 -33.07 -18.90 2.23
N THR A 418 -33.22 -18.32 1.05
CA THR A 418 -33.79 -18.96 -0.13
C THR A 418 -32.97 -20.17 -0.59
N ASP A 419 -31.65 -20.00 -0.69
CA ASP A 419 -30.74 -21.08 -1.08
C ASP A 419 -30.69 -22.19 0.00
N ILE A 420 -30.69 -21.83 1.29
CA ILE A 420 -30.79 -22.82 2.39
C ILE A 420 -32.11 -23.61 2.29
N LEU A 421 -33.22 -22.93 2.04
CA LEU A 421 -34.53 -23.55 1.92
C LEU A 421 -34.59 -24.48 0.69
N MET A 422 -33.97 -24.08 -0.41
CA MET A 422 -33.80 -24.93 -1.60
C MET A 422 -32.97 -26.18 -1.29
N ILE A 423 -31.86 -26.05 -0.54
CA ILE A 423 -31.05 -27.19 -0.09
C ILE A 423 -31.87 -28.14 0.81
N LEU A 424 -32.72 -27.58 1.68
CA LEU A 424 -33.60 -28.36 2.55
C LEU A 424 -34.65 -29.13 1.72
N PHE A 425 -35.36 -28.47 0.81
CA PHE A 425 -36.39 -29.12 -0.02
C PHE A 425 -35.83 -30.16 -0.97
N THR A 426 -34.74 -29.84 -1.68
CA THR A 426 -34.04 -30.81 -2.53
C THR A 426 -33.53 -32.00 -1.71
N GLY A 427 -32.99 -31.73 -0.51
CA GLY A 427 -32.56 -32.76 0.43
C GLY A 427 -33.69 -33.67 0.92
N VAL A 428 -34.85 -33.11 1.27
CA VAL A 428 -36.05 -33.89 1.62
C VAL A 428 -36.50 -34.75 0.42
N GLY A 429 -36.49 -34.19 -0.80
CA GLY A 429 -36.82 -34.94 -2.00
C GLY A 429 -35.87 -36.11 -2.26
N VAL A 430 -34.56 -35.89 -2.13
CA VAL A 430 -33.53 -36.95 -2.25
C VAL A 430 -33.71 -38.00 -1.17
N MET A 431 -34.00 -37.60 0.08
CA MET A 431 -34.27 -38.52 1.18
C MET A 431 -35.47 -39.42 0.88
N LEU A 432 -36.61 -38.83 0.51
CA LEU A 432 -37.84 -39.59 0.21
C LEU A 432 -37.66 -40.57 -0.95
N LEU A 433 -37.00 -40.12 -2.04
CA LEU A 433 -36.68 -40.99 -3.17
C LEU A 433 -35.70 -42.10 -2.78
N GLY A 434 -34.71 -41.81 -1.93
CA GLY A 434 -33.78 -42.79 -1.42
C GLY A 434 -34.44 -43.88 -0.55
N MET A 435 -35.50 -43.52 0.19
CA MET A 435 -36.29 -44.47 0.98
C MET A 435 -37.13 -45.43 0.12
N LEU A 436 -37.43 -45.08 -1.14
CA LEU A 436 -38.17 -45.96 -2.05
C LEU A 436 -37.40 -47.24 -2.36
N THR A 437 -36.07 -47.18 -2.45
CA THR A 437 -35.23 -48.35 -2.76
C THR A 437 -35.46 -49.51 -1.79
N PRO A 438 -35.24 -49.37 -0.47
CA PRO A 438 -35.49 -50.46 0.47
C PRO A 438 -36.96 -50.89 0.54
N ILE A 439 -37.93 -50.00 0.31
CA ILE A 439 -39.37 -50.37 0.25
C ILE A 439 -39.64 -51.25 -0.97
N ALA A 440 -39.19 -50.83 -2.15
CA ALA A 440 -39.36 -51.57 -3.38
C ALA A 440 -38.64 -52.92 -3.33
N THR A 441 -37.42 -52.97 -2.81
CA THR A 441 -36.70 -54.24 -2.59
C THR A 441 -37.48 -55.18 -1.66
N GLY A 442 -38.09 -54.67 -0.60
CA GLY A 442 -38.97 -55.43 0.27
C GLY A 442 -40.13 -56.07 -0.49
N ILE A 443 -40.84 -55.28 -1.31
CA ILE A 443 -41.99 -55.74 -2.12
C ILE A 443 -41.55 -56.74 -3.21
N ILE A 444 -40.39 -56.52 -3.83
CA ILE A 444 -39.83 -57.43 -4.84
C ILE A 444 -39.61 -58.81 -4.23
N ILE A 445 -38.96 -58.87 -3.07
CA ILE A 445 -38.63 -60.13 -2.41
C ILE A 445 -39.88 -60.82 -1.83
N SER A 446 -40.80 -60.05 -1.24
CA SER A 446 -41.97 -60.64 -0.56
C SER A 446 -43.10 -61.04 -1.51
N ASN A 447 -43.31 -60.29 -2.60
CA ASN A 447 -44.50 -60.42 -3.44
C ASN A 447 -44.15 -60.72 -4.91
N ALA A 448 -43.26 -59.93 -5.54
CA ALA A 448 -43.04 -60.05 -6.98
C ALA A 448 -42.36 -61.37 -7.37
N ILE A 449 -41.30 -61.76 -6.64
CA ILE A 449 -40.56 -63.00 -6.90
C ILE A 449 -41.41 -64.24 -6.57
N PRO A 450 -42.03 -64.37 -5.38
CA PRO A 450 -42.80 -65.56 -5.03
C PRO A 450 -44.03 -65.77 -5.92
N ASN A 451 -44.71 -64.68 -6.34
CA ASN A 451 -45.91 -64.76 -7.17
C ASN A 451 -45.60 -64.84 -8.68
N GLN A 452 -44.32 -64.82 -9.07
CA GLN A 452 -43.88 -64.71 -10.48
C GLN A 452 -44.53 -63.53 -11.23
N ASP A 453 -44.85 -62.44 -10.53
CA ASP A 453 -45.50 -61.27 -11.12
C ASP A 453 -44.46 -60.38 -11.83
N THR A 454 -44.20 -60.72 -13.09
CA THR A 454 -43.26 -59.99 -13.95
C THR A 454 -43.71 -58.55 -14.22
N SER A 455 -45.03 -58.29 -14.20
CA SER A 455 -45.57 -56.95 -14.39
C SER A 455 -45.23 -56.05 -13.20
N LEU A 456 -45.48 -56.52 -11.97
CA LEU A 456 -45.09 -55.81 -10.75
C LEU A 456 -43.57 -55.57 -10.69
N LEU A 457 -42.77 -56.56 -11.09
CA LEU A 457 -41.31 -56.45 -11.10
C LEU A 457 -40.83 -55.35 -12.07
N ILE A 458 -41.37 -55.30 -13.29
CA ILE A 458 -41.05 -54.25 -14.27
C ILE A 458 -41.53 -52.88 -13.78
N GLN A 459 -42.73 -52.78 -13.20
CA GLN A 459 -43.26 -51.53 -12.64
C GLN A 459 -42.36 -50.97 -11.52
N LEU A 460 -41.92 -51.82 -10.59
CA LEU A 460 -41.00 -51.41 -9.52
C LEU A 460 -39.61 -51.07 -10.05
N GLY A 461 -39.10 -51.82 -11.04
CA GLY A 461 -37.82 -51.53 -11.69
C GLY A 461 -37.83 -50.17 -12.40
N LEU A 462 -38.87 -49.89 -13.18
CA LEU A 462 -39.05 -48.60 -13.89
C LEU A 462 -39.27 -47.46 -12.87
N GLY A 463 -40.05 -47.70 -11.81
CA GLY A 463 -40.24 -46.76 -10.71
C GLY A 463 -38.93 -46.39 -10.01
N LEU A 464 -38.08 -47.37 -9.71
CA LEU A 464 -36.76 -47.15 -9.11
C LEU A 464 -35.80 -46.42 -10.06
N PHE A 465 -35.85 -46.72 -11.36
CA PHE A 465 -35.07 -46.00 -12.36
C PHE A 465 -35.46 -44.52 -12.41
N VAL A 466 -36.76 -44.22 -12.47
CA VAL A 466 -37.28 -42.84 -12.44
C VAL A 466 -36.94 -42.16 -11.12
N ALA A 467 -37.07 -42.84 -9.98
CA ALA A 467 -36.72 -42.29 -8.68
C ALA A 467 -35.23 -41.94 -8.57
N THR A 468 -34.36 -42.81 -9.08
CA THR A 468 -32.90 -42.57 -9.10
C THR A 468 -32.55 -41.39 -10.00
N PHE A 469 -33.18 -41.31 -11.18
CA PHE A 469 -33.00 -40.20 -12.10
C PHE A 469 -33.48 -38.87 -11.51
N ALA A 470 -34.66 -38.86 -10.87
CA ALA A 470 -35.18 -37.69 -10.17
C ALA A 470 -34.28 -37.27 -9.00
N ALA A 471 -33.76 -38.22 -8.22
CA ALA A 471 -32.83 -37.95 -7.13
C ALA A 471 -31.52 -37.34 -7.66
N ALA A 472 -31.00 -37.82 -8.79
CA ALA A 472 -29.82 -37.25 -9.43
C ALA A 472 -30.05 -35.78 -9.86
N LEU A 473 -31.20 -35.46 -10.46
CA LEU A 473 -31.55 -34.09 -10.83
C LEU A 473 -31.67 -33.17 -9.60
N LEU A 474 -32.29 -33.65 -8.52
CA LEU A 474 -32.37 -32.90 -7.26
C LEU A 474 -30.99 -32.67 -6.63
N GLN A 475 -30.08 -33.65 -6.69
CA GLN A 475 -28.70 -33.48 -6.22
C GLN A 475 -27.94 -32.44 -7.05
N VAL A 476 -28.13 -32.40 -8.37
CA VAL A 476 -27.54 -31.36 -9.23
C VAL A 476 -28.09 -29.98 -8.85
N ALA A 477 -29.41 -29.84 -8.66
CA ALA A 477 -30.02 -28.60 -8.20
C ALA A 477 -29.50 -28.16 -6.82
N GLN A 478 -29.34 -29.10 -5.89
CA GLN A 478 -28.75 -28.87 -4.58
C GLN A 478 -27.29 -28.41 -4.70
N GLY A 479 -26.51 -29.01 -5.59
CA GLY A 479 -25.13 -28.63 -5.89
C GLY A 479 -24.99 -27.18 -6.35
N PHE A 480 -25.88 -26.72 -7.24
CA PHE A 480 -25.91 -25.31 -7.67
C PHE A 480 -26.24 -24.35 -6.52
N ALA A 481 -27.18 -24.71 -5.64
CA ALA A 481 -27.51 -23.91 -4.47
C ALA A 481 -26.30 -23.80 -3.51
N ILE A 482 -25.59 -24.90 -3.27
CA ILE A 482 -24.36 -24.91 -2.46
C ILE A 482 -23.28 -24.02 -3.08
N LEU A 483 -23.02 -24.15 -4.38
CA LEU A 483 -22.03 -23.34 -5.09
C LEU A 483 -22.36 -21.83 -5.01
N ARG A 484 -23.63 -21.47 -5.16
CA ARG A 484 -24.09 -20.07 -5.05
C ARG A 484 -23.85 -19.50 -3.65
N ILE A 485 -24.18 -20.26 -2.61
CA ILE A 485 -23.88 -19.88 -1.23
C ILE A 485 -22.36 -19.73 -1.04
N GLU A 486 -21.56 -20.72 -1.45
CA GLU A 486 -20.12 -20.71 -1.26
C GLU A 486 -19.46 -19.50 -1.91
N ALA A 487 -19.81 -19.19 -3.17
CA ALA A 487 -19.25 -18.09 -3.94
C ALA A 487 -19.64 -16.72 -3.38
N SER A 488 -20.92 -16.50 -3.09
CA SER A 488 -21.40 -15.21 -2.57
C SER A 488 -20.88 -14.95 -1.15
N THR A 489 -20.81 -15.99 -0.32
CA THR A 489 -20.26 -15.90 1.04
C THR A 489 -18.76 -15.64 1.02
N ASP A 490 -18.03 -16.15 0.02
CA ASP A 490 -16.58 -15.92 -0.11
C ASP A 490 -16.29 -14.44 -0.36
N VAL A 491 -16.93 -13.85 -1.37
CA VAL A 491 -16.74 -12.44 -1.74
C VAL A 491 -17.08 -11.50 -0.57
N THR A 492 -18.20 -11.76 0.11
CA THR A 492 -18.64 -10.95 1.25
C THR A 492 -17.71 -11.08 2.46
N THR A 493 -17.23 -12.30 2.76
CA THR A 493 -16.32 -12.50 3.90
C THR A 493 -14.92 -11.93 3.61
N GLN A 494 -14.38 -12.14 2.41
CA GLN A 494 -13.08 -11.60 2.00
C GLN A 494 -13.06 -10.07 2.06
N SER A 495 -14.03 -9.42 1.45
CA SER A 495 -14.14 -7.95 1.48
C SER A 495 -14.25 -7.42 2.91
N ALA A 496 -15.01 -8.09 3.78
CA ALA A 496 -15.17 -7.70 5.17
C ALA A 496 -13.91 -7.92 6.03
N VAL A 497 -13.13 -8.99 5.77
CA VAL A 497 -11.83 -9.23 6.42
C VAL A 497 -10.82 -8.18 6.01
N TRP A 498 -10.73 -7.86 4.71
CA TRP A 498 -9.84 -6.81 4.22
C TRP A 498 -10.21 -5.42 4.72
N ASP A 499 -11.51 -5.10 4.76
CA ASP A 499 -11.98 -3.85 5.31
C ASP A 499 -11.57 -3.68 6.78
N ARG A 500 -11.71 -4.73 7.59
CA ARG A 500 -11.25 -4.73 8.99
C ARG A 500 -9.74 -4.62 9.08
N LEU A 501 -9.00 -5.42 8.34
CA LEU A 501 -7.53 -5.44 8.37
C LEU A 501 -6.94 -4.07 8.06
N LEU A 502 -7.46 -3.37 7.05
CA LEU A 502 -6.99 -2.06 6.64
C LEU A 502 -7.36 -0.94 7.62
N LYS A 503 -8.33 -1.16 8.52
CA LYS A 503 -8.71 -0.21 9.58
C LYS A 503 -7.89 -0.39 10.86
N GLU A 504 -7.13 -1.47 11.00
CA GLU A 504 -6.32 -1.71 12.19
C GLU A 504 -5.11 -0.76 12.27
N PRO A 505 -4.70 -0.33 13.48
CA PRO A 505 -3.58 0.60 13.66
C PRO A 505 -2.23 -0.06 13.32
N VAL A 506 -1.23 0.75 12.98
CA VAL A 506 0.14 0.29 12.66
C VAL A 506 0.75 -0.59 13.77
N SER A 507 0.36 -0.38 15.03
CA SER A 507 0.80 -1.19 16.17
C SER A 507 0.34 -2.65 16.10
N PHE A 508 -0.77 -2.95 15.41
CA PHE A 508 -1.20 -4.33 15.12
C PHE A 508 -0.22 -5.02 14.18
N PHE A 509 0.13 -4.37 13.06
CA PHE A 509 1.03 -4.93 12.05
C PHE A 509 2.45 -5.18 12.57
N ARG A 510 2.91 -4.41 13.57
CA ARG A 510 4.22 -4.64 14.20
C ARG A 510 4.33 -5.96 14.98
N LYS A 511 3.20 -6.59 15.33
CA LYS A 511 3.17 -7.86 16.11
C LYS A 511 3.30 -9.11 15.24
N TYR A 512 3.14 -8.99 13.92
CA TYR A 512 3.03 -10.12 13.01
C TYR A 512 4.00 -10.01 11.84
N THR A 513 4.51 -11.13 11.35
CA THR A 513 5.23 -11.17 10.08
C THR A 513 4.23 -11.15 8.91
N ILE A 514 4.69 -10.74 7.73
CA ILE A 514 3.85 -10.71 6.51
C ILE A 514 3.25 -12.11 6.23
N GLY A 515 4.07 -13.16 6.39
CA GLY A 515 3.63 -14.55 6.17
C GLY A 515 2.64 -15.06 7.20
N ASP A 516 2.83 -14.75 8.49
CA ASP A 516 1.87 -15.13 9.55
C ASP A 516 0.53 -14.39 9.39
N LEU A 517 0.55 -13.12 9.02
CA LEU A 517 -0.69 -12.37 8.79
C LEU A 517 -1.44 -12.91 7.57
N GLN A 518 -0.74 -13.23 6.48
CA GLN A 518 -1.34 -13.83 5.28
C GLN A 518 -1.96 -15.20 5.58
N SER A 519 -1.26 -16.07 6.32
CA SER A 519 -1.78 -17.39 6.68
C SER A 519 -3.06 -17.29 7.52
N ARG A 520 -3.13 -16.33 8.45
CA ARG A 520 -4.34 -16.06 9.27
C ARG A 520 -5.51 -15.57 8.43
N VAL A 521 -5.28 -14.66 7.49
CA VAL A 521 -6.33 -14.19 6.56
C VAL A 521 -6.87 -15.35 5.72
N PHE A 522 -6.00 -16.22 5.22
CA PHE A 522 -6.41 -17.42 4.49
C PHE A 522 -7.10 -18.46 5.38
N ALA A 523 -6.69 -18.61 6.63
CA ALA A 523 -7.34 -19.49 7.59
C ALA A 523 -8.80 -19.09 7.82
N ILE A 524 -9.12 -17.79 7.85
CA ILE A 524 -10.52 -17.32 7.93
C ILE A 524 -11.34 -17.82 6.74
N SER A 525 -10.78 -17.72 5.52
CA SER A 525 -11.44 -18.24 4.31
C SER A 525 -11.63 -19.75 4.35
N ALA A 526 -10.61 -20.48 4.81
CA ALA A 526 -10.65 -21.94 4.93
C ALA A 526 -11.70 -22.39 5.96
N ILE A 527 -11.73 -21.75 7.14
CA ILE A 527 -12.71 -22.00 8.20
C ILE A 527 -14.12 -21.75 7.66
N ARG A 528 -14.34 -20.58 7.03
CA ARG A 528 -15.60 -20.24 6.38
C ARG A 528 -16.03 -21.30 5.37
N ARG A 529 -15.16 -21.70 4.43
CA ARG A 529 -15.48 -22.68 3.38
C ARG A 529 -15.91 -24.04 3.96
N GLN A 530 -15.21 -24.50 5.00
CA GLN A 530 -15.57 -25.76 5.67
C GLN A 530 -16.92 -25.66 6.39
N LEU A 531 -17.17 -24.54 7.06
CA LEU A 531 -18.42 -24.27 7.78
C LEU A 531 -19.61 -24.07 6.84
N SER A 532 -19.44 -23.30 5.76
CA SER A 532 -20.53 -22.92 4.85
C SER A 532 -20.92 -24.03 3.88
N GLY A 533 -19.94 -24.84 3.44
CA GLY A 533 -20.18 -25.93 2.50
C GLY A 533 -20.47 -27.24 3.22
N ARG A 534 -19.40 -27.97 3.58
CA ARG A 534 -19.48 -29.37 4.01
C ARG A 534 -20.18 -29.57 5.35
N VAL A 535 -19.91 -28.73 6.34
CA VAL A 535 -20.45 -28.94 7.70
C VAL A 535 -21.97 -28.84 7.70
N ILE A 536 -22.55 -27.83 7.06
CA ILE A 536 -24.00 -27.63 7.01
C ILE A 536 -24.69 -28.74 6.23
N VAL A 537 -24.15 -29.11 5.07
CA VAL A 537 -24.67 -30.24 4.27
C VAL A 537 -24.61 -31.55 5.07
N ASN A 538 -23.55 -31.78 5.84
CA ASN A 538 -23.44 -32.95 6.70
C ASN A 538 -24.43 -32.91 7.87
N LEU A 539 -24.70 -31.74 8.44
CA LEU A 539 -25.66 -31.57 9.54
C LEU A 539 -27.09 -31.83 9.06
N ILE A 540 -27.45 -31.30 7.89
CA ILE A 540 -28.72 -31.57 7.21
C ILE A 540 -28.82 -33.06 6.83
N SER A 541 -27.78 -33.63 6.24
CA SER A 541 -27.74 -35.06 5.90
C SER A 541 -27.83 -35.95 7.14
N SER A 542 -27.21 -35.56 8.25
CA SER A 542 -27.31 -36.27 9.54
C SER A 542 -28.75 -36.23 10.08
N PHE A 543 -29.44 -35.11 9.91
CA PHE A 543 -30.88 -35.02 10.20
C PHE A 543 -31.70 -35.96 9.30
N PHE A 544 -31.44 -36.01 8.00
CA PHE A 544 -32.12 -36.97 7.11
C PHE A 544 -31.77 -38.44 7.40
N SER A 545 -30.57 -38.73 7.88
CA SER A 545 -30.16 -40.08 8.31
C SER A 545 -31.02 -40.61 9.46
N LEU A 546 -31.63 -39.74 10.29
CA LEU A 546 -32.57 -40.18 11.34
C LEU A 546 -33.82 -40.83 10.75
N PHE A 547 -34.26 -40.41 9.56
CA PHE A 547 -35.41 -41.02 8.88
C PHE A 547 -35.06 -42.41 8.33
N PHE A 548 -33.87 -42.58 7.75
CA PHE A 548 -33.38 -43.91 7.36
C PHE A 548 -33.24 -44.84 8.58
N PHE A 549 -32.75 -44.31 9.70
CA PHE A 549 -32.72 -45.06 10.95
C PHE A 549 -34.13 -45.40 11.48
N GLY A 550 -35.08 -44.47 11.39
CA GLY A 550 -36.48 -44.71 11.74
C GLY A 550 -37.12 -45.80 10.87
N GLN A 551 -36.81 -45.82 9.57
CA GLN A 551 -37.24 -46.89 8.68
C GLN A 551 -36.64 -48.25 9.05
N LEU A 552 -35.36 -48.28 9.45
CA LEU A 552 -34.71 -49.48 9.95
C LEU A 552 -35.39 -50.00 11.24
N VAL A 553 -35.73 -49.10 12.16
CA VAL A 553 -36.47 -49.41 13.40
C VAL A 553 -37.85 -50.00 13.08
N TYR A 554 -38.55 -49.43 12.09
CA TYR A 554 -39.84 -49.94 11.62
C TYR A 554 -39.73 -51.37 11.06
N TYR A 555 -38.64 -51.70 10.34
CA TYR A 555 -38.42 -53.05 9.81
C TYR A 555 -38.03 -54.06 10.89
N SER A 556 -37.08 -53.73 11.77
CA SER A 556 -36.68 -54.59 12.87
C SER A 556 -35.95 -53.79 13.95
N TRP A 557 -36.58 -53.68 15.12
CA TRP A 557 -35.97 -53.06 16.30
C TRP A 557 -34.63 -53.69 16.69
N PHE A 558 -34.49 -55.01 16.55
CA PHE A 558 -33.25 -55.72 16.91
C PHE A 558 -32.08 -55.36 15.99
N ILE A 559 -32.30 -55.36 14.67
CA ILE A 559 -31.27 -54.97 13.69
C ILE A 559 -30.94 -53.48 13.86
N ALA A 560 -31.93 -52.65 14.16
CA ALA A 560 -31.71 -51.23 14.44
C ALA A 560 -30.85 -51.00 15.68
N LEU A 561 -31.01 -51.79 16.74
CA LEU A 561 -30.17 -51.69 17.94
C LEU A 561 -28.72 -52.10 17.67
N ILE A 562 -28.50 -53.14 16.85
CA ILE A 562 -27.16 -53.52 16.38
C ILE A 562 -26.54 -52.38 15.56
N ALA A 563 -27.28 -51.83 14.59
CA ALA A 563 -26.81 -50.72 13.76
C ALA A 563 -26.49 -49.47 14.60
N ALA A 564 -27.31 -49.16 15.60
CA ALA A 564 -27.06 -48.08 16.56
C ALA A 564 -25.80 -48.33 17.40
N GLY A 565 -25.58 -49.58 17.85
CA GLY A 565 -24.36 -49.96 18.56
C GLY A 565 -23.10 -49.78 17.70
N VAL A 566 -23.15 -50.21 16.43
CA VAL A 566 -22.04 -49.99 15.48
C VAL A 566 -21.82 -48.50 15.24
N ALA A 567 -22.89 -47.72 15.04
CA ALA A 567 -22.80 -46.26 14.86
C ALA A 567 -22.23 -45.54 16.08
N LEU A 568 -22.55 -46.00 17.29
CA LEU A 568 -22.01 -45.45 18.53
C LEU A 568 -20.51 -45.76 18.65
N ILE A 569 -20.09 -46.99 18.34
CA ILE A 569 -18.68 -47.38 18.36
C ILE A 569 -17.88 -46.56 17.34
N THR A 570 -18.38 -46.40 16.11
CA THR A 570 -17.70 -45.57 15.11
C THR A 570 -17.65 -44.11 15.54
N PHE A 571 -18.74 -43.55 16.09
CA PHE A 571 -18.75 -42.19 16.62
C PHE A 571 -17.71 -41.97 17.73
N VAL A 572 -17.62 -42.90 18.69
CA VAL A 572 -16.64 -42.84 19.79
C VAL A 572 -15.21 -42.93 19.25
N LEU A 573 -14.92 -43.90 18.37
CA LEU A 573 -13.61 -44.05 17.76
C LEU A 573 -13.22 -42.80 16.95
N THR A 574 -14.11 -42.30 16.09
CA THR A 574 -13.86 -41.10 15.29
C THR A 574 -13.63 -39.88 16.17
N THR A 575 -14.40 -39.70 17.24
CA THR A 575 -14.22 -38.57 18.18
C THR A 575 -12.89 -38.70 18.92
N PHE A 576 -12.56 -39.89 19.42
CA PHE A 576 -11.31 -40.16 20.14
C PHE A 576 -10.08 -39.88 19.26
N PHE A 577 -10.03 -40.46 18.06
CA PHE A 577 -8.96 -40.18 17.10
C PHE A 577 -8.95 -38.72 16.65
N GLY A 578 -10.12 -38.10 16.50
CA GLY A 578 -10.27 -36.69 16.14
C GLY A 578 -9.62 -35.75 17.15
N VAL A 579 -9.87 -35.94 18.45
CA VAL A 579 -9.27 -35.14 19.53
C VAL A 579 -7.73 -35.27 19.52
N ILE A 580 -7.23 -36.50 19.45
CA ILE A 580 -5.77 -36.76 19.41
C ILE A 580 -5.13 -36.10 18.18
N LEU A 581 -5.80 -36.18 17.02
CA LEU A 581 -5.29 -35.60 15.78
C LEU A 581 -5.31 -34.06 15.82
N PHE A 582 -6.24 -33.46 16.54
CA PHE A 582 -6.37 -32.00 16.68
C PHE A 582 -5.19 -31.41 17.46
N ASP A 583 -4.82 -32.04 18.57
CA ASP A 583 -3.68 -31.61 19.39
C ASP A 583 -2.36 -31.71 18.61
N LYS A 584 -2.17 -32.77 17.82
CA LYS A 584 -0.99 -32.90 16.94
C LYS A 584 -0.98 -31.92 15.76
N SER A 585 -2.14 -31.37 15.36
CA SER A 585 -2.23 -30.51 14.17
C SER A 585 -1.88 -29.04 14.43
N ARG A 586 -2.08 -28.52 15.66
CA ARG A 586 -1.72 -27.14 16.04
C ARG A 586 -0.24 -26.78 15.81
N PRO A 587 0.74 -27.55 16.33
CA PRO A 587 2.15 -27.21 16.14
C PRO A 587 2.60 -27.28 14.67
N ILE A 588 1.95 -28.13 13.85
CA ILE A 588 2.21 -28.22 12.41
C ILE A 588 1.81 -26.90 11.72
N LEU A 589 0.62 -26.37 12.03
CA LEU A 589 0.12 -25.10 11.47
C LEU A 589 1.01 -23.90 11.84
N GLU A 590 1.51 -23.86 13.08
CA GLU A 590 2.45 -22.81 13.52
C GLU A 590 3.78 -22.90 12.77
N CYS A 591 4.38 -24.09 12.67
CA CYS A 591 5.62 -24.29 11.91
C CYS A 591 5.44 -24.00 10.41
N GLU A 592 4.29 -24.35 9.82
CA GLU A 592 3.98 -24.04 8.43
C GLU A 592 3.93 -22.52 8.18
N GLY A 593 3.32 -21.76 9.11
CA GLY A 593 3.31 -20.29 9.07
C GLY A 593 4.69 -19.67 9.21
N GLU A 594 5.52 -20.16 10.14
CA GLU A 594 6.91 -19.75 10.31
C GLU A 594 7.75 -20.02 9.05
N LEU A 595 7.61 -21.21 8.47
CA LEU A 595 8.32 -21.62 7.25
C LEU A 595 7.93 -20.77 6.04
N PHE A 596 6.64 -20.52 5.87
CA PHE A 596 6.16 -19.64 4.80
C PHE A 596 6.69 -18.22 4.98
N GLY A 597 6.62 -17.68 6.21
CA GLY A 597 7.17 -16.36 6.54
C GLY A 597 8.66 -16.25 6.25
N GLN A 598 9.44 -17.25 6.65
CA GLN A 598 10.87 -17.33 6.36
C GLN A 598 11.12 -17.39 4.84
N THR A 599 10.34 -18.19 4.10
CA THR A 599 10.47 -18.30 2.64
C THR A 599 10.24 -16.95 1.95
N VAL A 600 9.20 -16.21 2.35
CA VAL A 600 8.93 -14.86 1.84
C VAL A 600 10.07 -13.89 2.16
N GLN A 601 10.62 -13.94 3.38
CA GLN A 601 11.76 -13.11 3.78
C GLN A 601 13.02 -13.43 2.98
N LEU A 602 13.29 -14.71 2.71
CA LEU A 602 14.43 -15.15 1.90
C LEU A 602 14.30 -14.68 0.45
N ILE A 603 13.10 -14.78 -0.14
CA ILE A 603 12.82 -14.29 -1.50
C ILE A 603 12.99 -12.77 -1.58
N ASN A 604 12.36 -12.02 -0.67
CA ASN A 604 12.48 -10.55 -0.64
C ASN A 604 13.90 -10.08 -0.32
N GLY A 605 14.67 -10.89 0.42
CA GLY A 605 16.06 -10.64 0.80
C GLY A 605 17.11 -11.20 -0.18
N ILE A 606 16.71 -11.75 -1.32
CA ILE A 606 17.62 -12.52 -2.19
C ILE A 606 18.84 -11.72 -2.65
N SER A 607 18.65 -10.44 -2.98
CA SER A 607 19.73 -9.54 -3.38
C SER A 607 20.76 -9.37 -2.25
N LYS A 608 20.29 -9.19 -1.00
CA LYS A 608 21.17 -9.07 0.18
C LYS A 608 21.94 -10.36 0.45
N LEU A 609 21.28 -11.52 0.29
CA LEU A 609 21.91 -12.82 0.46
C LEU A 609 22.98 -13.09 -0.61
N HIS A 610 22.76 -12.62 -1.83
CA HIS A 610 23.72 -12.73 -2.92
C HIS A 610 24.96 -11.86 -2.67
N ILE A 611 24.76 -10.60 -2.31
CA ILE A 611 25.85 -9.65 -1.99
C ILE A 611 26.68 -10.14 -0.79
N ALA A 612 26.03 -10.73 0.22
CA ALA A 612 26.71 -11.23 1.42
C ALA A 612 27.28 -12.66 1.29
N GLY A 613 27.13 -13.33 0.13
CA GLY A 613 27.52 -14.73 -0.05
C GLY A 613 26.87 -15.69 0.96
N ALA A 614 25.67 -15.36 1.45
CA ALA A 614 25.02 -16.03 2.59
C ALA A 614 23.93 -17.03 2.18
N GLN A 615 23.88 -17.43 0.92
CA GLN A 615 22.83 -18.30 0.35
C GLN A 615 22.80 -19.69 1.01
N GLU A 616 23.95 -20.31 1.22
CA GLU A 616 24.03 -21.61 1.90
C GLU A 616 23.57 -21.53 3.37
N ARG A 617 23.90 -20.43 4.06
CA ARG A 617 23.44 -20.19 5.44
C ARG A 617 21.93 -19.97 5.51
N ALA A 618 21.37 -19.23 4.56
CA ALA A 618 19.93 -19.06 4.41
C ALA A 618 19.22 -20.40 4.14
N PHE A 619 19.76 -21.21 3.22
CA PHE A 619 19.24 -22.54 2.92
C PHE A 619 19.33 -23.47 4.14
N ALA A 620 20.45 -23.49 4.85
CA ALA A 620 20.61 -24.26 6.09
C ALA A 620 19.59 -23.85 7.16
N SER A 621 19.34 -22.55 7.32
CA SER A 621 18.32 -22.03 8.25
C SER A 621 16.90 -22.43 7.84
N TRP A 622 16.59 -22.49 6.55
CA TRP A 622 15.30 -22.97 6.04
C TRP A 622 15.15 -24.48 6.23
N CYS A 623 16.19 -25.26 5.89
CA CYS A 623 16.23 -26.71 6.08
C CYS A 623 15.96 -27.09 7.53
N LYS A 624 16.52 -26.36 8.51
CA LYS A 624 16.27 -26.62 9.94
C LYS A 624 14.77 -26.58 10.29
N ASN A 625 14.05 -25.57 9.81
CA ASN A 625 12.62 -25.43 10.06
C ASN A 625 11.82 -26.46 9.26
N TYR A 626 12.24 -26.78 8.03
CA TYR A 626 11.61 -27.81 7.20
C TYR A 626 11.76 -29.21 7.81
N THR A 627 12.92 -29.53 8.38
CA THR A 627 13.15 -30.76 9.15
C THR A 627 12.25 -30.81 10.38
N ARG A 628 11.99 -29.67 11.05
CA ARG A 628 11.05 -29.60 12.17
C ARG A 628 9.63 -29.92 11.72
N GLN A 629 9.16 -29.34 10.61
CA GLN A 629 7.85 -29.64 10.03
C GLN A 629 7.72 -31.13 9.68
N THR A 630 8.68 -31.67 8.92
CA THR A 630 8.64 -33.10 8.51
C THR A 630 8.69 -34.05 9.70
N LYS A 631 9.40 -33.70 10.77
CA LYS A 631 9.39 -34.47 12.03
C LYS A 631 7.99 -34.47 12.67
N LEU A 632 7.33 -33.31 12.77
CA LEU A 632 5.98 -33.20 13.30
C LEU A 632 4.95 -33.96 12.43
N GLU A 633 5.09 -33.90 11.10
CA GLU A 633 4.25 -34.67 10.17
C GLU A 633 4.45 -36.19 10.34
N ASN A 634 5.68 -36.64 10.52
CA ASN A 634 5.98 -38.05 10.79
C ASN A 634 5.46 -38.50 12.16
N GLU A 635 5.53 -37.65 13.18
CA GLU A 635 4.91 -37.88 14.50
C GLU A 635 3.39 -37.89 14.43
N LYS A 636 2.76 -37.17 13.50
CA LYS A 636 1.31 -37.23 13.25
C LYS A 636 0.88 -38.51 12.53
N LYS A 637 1.73 -39.07 11.65
CA LYS A 637 1.48 -40.34 10.94
C LYS A 637 1.63 -41.57 11.84
N ARG A 638 2.43 -41.47 12.91
CA ARG A 638 2.57 -42.48 13.97
C ARG A 638 1.47 -42.31 15.02
#